data_AF-A0A8D0BFM2-F1
#
_entry.id   AF-A0A8D0BFM2-F1
#
_cell.length_a   1.000
_cell.length_b   1.000
_cell.length_c   1.000
_cell.angle_alpha   90.00
_cell.angle_beta   90.00
_cell.angle_gamma   90.00
#
_symmetry.space_group_name_H-M   'P 1'
#
loop_
_entity.id
_entity.type
_entity.pdbx_description
1 polymer ?
#
loop_
_entity_poly.entity_id
_entity_poly.type
_entity_poly.pdbx_seq_one_letter_code
_entity_poly.pdbx_strand_id
1 'polypeptide(L)'
;MHGLFVASHPWEVIVGTVTLTICMMSMKMFTGNDKICGWNYECPIFEEMDRLLFQYVFRFFFSEALPFFLLLIDLSRASALAKFALSSNSQDEVRENISRGMAILGPTFTLDALVECLVIGVGTMSGVRQLEIMCCFGCMSVLANYFVFMTFFPACVSLVLELSRESREGRPIWQLSHFARVLEEEENKPNPVTQRVKMIMSLGLVLVHAHSRWIAEPSAQNSTAEISMGLDENAPKRIEPNVSLWQFYLSRMASMDIEQVITLGLALLLAVKYIFFEQTEMESTLSLKNPMTSLPVIQKKNPENCCRKQSVPLKNNSNSQIVEKIPLSKNGKDESVKPLLSESPAKATFVVGNCIPAETSSVTNKKEPEINFPEESRSVEECLCILKNVKMGAKYLTDAEVISLVNAKHIPAYKLETLMETQERGVSIRRQMLSQKLPEPSSLKCLPYKNYNYSLVLGACCENVIGYMPIPVGVAGPLLLDKKQFQVPMATTEGCLVASTNRGCRAISLGGGASSCILADGMTRGPVVRLPSACQSAEVKAWLETPEGFRIVKDAFDSTSRFARLEKLHVGLAGRNLYIRFQSRTGDAMGMNMISKGTEKALARLQEEFPDLHIVAVSGNYCTDKKPAAINWIEGRGKSVVCEAVIPAKVVKEVLKSTTEAMIEVNINKNLVGSAMAGSIGGYNAHAANIVTAIYIACGQDAAQNVSSSNCITLMESTGNTNEDLYISCTMPSIEIGTVGGGTNLLPQQACLQMLGVQGASADNPGENARQLARIVCATVMAGELSLMAALAAGHLVKSHMIHNRSKINLQDLQGTCTKKGV
;
A
#
# COMPACT_ATOMS: atom_id res chain seq x y z
N MET A 1 43.29 19.11 1.88
CA MET A 1 43.65 18.47 3.17
C MET A 1 42.52 17.58 3.69
N HIS A 2 41.36 18.11 4.07
CA HIS A 2 40.24 17.30 4.60
C HIS A 2 39.80 16.15 3.68
N GLY A 3 39.53 16.43 2.39
CA GLY A 3 39.13 15.38 1.46
C GLY A 3 40.18 14.29 1.22
N LEU A 4 41.47 14.64 1.32
CA LEU A 4 42.56 13.67 1.23
C LEU A 4 42.61 12.78 2.48
N PHE A 5 42.42 13.36 3.67
CA PHE A 5 42.34 12.59 4.92
C PHE A 5 41.18 11.58 4.90
N VAL A 6 39.99 12.02 4.47
CA VAL A 6 38.79 11.19 4.36
C VAL A 6 38.96 10.06 3.34
N ALA A 7 39.60 10.33 2.20
CA ALA A 7 39.83 9.31 1.17
C ALA A 7 40.94 8.31 1.54
N SER A 8 41.95 8.73 2.32
CA SER A 8 43.09 7.89 2.69
C SER A 8 42.85 6.98 3.89
N HIS A 9 41.93 7.34 4.80
CA HIS A 9 41.60 6.56 6.01
C HIS A 9 40.10 6.26 6.09
N PRO A 10 39.52 5.55 5.09
CA PRO A 10 38.08 5.43 4.99
C PRO A 10 37.48 4.60 6.12
N TRP A 11 38.17 3.56 6.60
CA TRP A 11 37.71 2.72 7.72
C TRP A 11 37.64 3.51 9.03
N GLU A 12 38.68 4.26 9.36
CA GLU A 12 38.78 5.06 10.57
C GLU A 12 37.71 6.17 10.57
N VAL A 13 37.47 6.78 9.41
CA VAL A 13 36.44 7.81 9.26
C VAL A 13 35.03 7.22 9.39
N ILE A 14 34.75 6.08 8.75
CA ILE A 14 33.44 5.41 8.83
C ILE A 14 33.15 4.96 10.26
N VAL A 15 34.09 4.23 10.88
CA VAL A 15 33.93 3.72 12.24
C VAL A 15 33.86 4.87 13.24
N GLY A 16 34.71 5.90 13.09
CA GLY A 16 34.69 7.10 13.94
C GLY A 16 33.36 7.87 13.84
N THR A 17 32.83 8.05 12.63
CA THR A 17 31.55 8.73 12.38
C THR A 17 30.37 7.97 12.98
N VAL A 18 30.31 6.64 12.75
CA VAL A 18 29.24 5.78 13.28
C VAL A 18 29.32 5.73 14.81
N THR A 19 30.52 5.58 15.37
CA THR A 19 30.73 5.54 16.82
C THR A 19 30.35 6.88 17.47
N LEU A 20 30.77 8.01 16.90
CA LEU A 20 30.39 9.34 17.40
C LEU A 20 28.87 9.53 17.37
N THR A 21 28.21 9.08 16.29
CA THR A 21 26.76 9.17 16.15
C THR A 21 26.03 8.31 17.20
N ILE A 22 26.50 7.07 17.42
CA ILE A 22 25.97 6.19 18.47
C ILE A 22 26.20 6.79 19.87
N CYS A 23 27.37 7.38 20.11
CA CYS A 23 27.69 8.06 21.36
C CYS A 23 26.81 9.30 21.59
N MET A 24 26.59 10.12 20.57
CA MET A 24 25.70 11.29 20.65
C MET A 24 24.24 10.88 20.88
N MET A 25 23.78 9.79 20.24
CA MET A 25 22.45 9.23 20.51
C MET A 25 22.34 8.68 21.94
N SER A 26 23.45 8.20 22.52
CA SER A 26 23.52 7.68 23.89
C SER A 26 23.67 8.78 24.95
N MET A 27 24.19 9.97 24.61
CA MET A 27 24.42 11.07 25.56
C MET A 27 23.14 11.73 26.12
N LYS A 28 21.94 11.40 25.61
CA LYS A 28 20.67 11.76 26.28
C LYS A 28 20.32 10.88 27.48
N MET A 29 21.11 9.83 27.76
CA MET A 29 20.94 9.02 28.98
C MET A 29 21.59 9.64 30.25
N PHE A 30 22.31 10.78 30.15
CA PHE A 30 23.09 11.31 31.28
C PHE A 30 22.94 12.82 31.54
N THR A 31 21.80 13.42 31.22
CA THR A 31 21.38 14.71 31.83
C THR A 31 20.28 14.47 32.85
N GLY A 32 20.59 13.70 33.89
CA GLY A 32 19.86 13.74 35.14
C GLY A 32 20.50 14.80 36.03
N ASN A 33 19.76 15.83 36.43
CA ASN A 33 20.08 16.58 37.63
C ASN A 33 18.86 16.57 38.56
N ASP A 34 19.07 15.90 39.69
CA ASP A 34 18.63 16.23 41.04
C ASP A 34 17.15 16.52 41.30
N LYS A 35 16.49 15.53 41.92
CA LYS A 35 15.87 15.71 43.23
C LYS A 35 15.73 14.40 44.01
N ILE A 36 16.57 14.34 45.04
CA ILE A 36 16.57 13.59 46.30
C ILE A 36 15.26 12.83 46.64
N CYS A 37 15.45 11.56 47.03
CA CYS A 37 14.45 10.61 47.52
C CYS A 37 13.66 11.10 48.75
N GLY A 38 12.34 10.91 48.71
CA GLY A 38 11.44 10.82 49.87
C GLY A 38 10.63 9.52 49.74
N TRP A 39 10.48 8.80 50.85
CA TRP A 39 10.11 7.39 50.94
C TRP A 39 8.66 7.04 50.50
N ASN A 40 8.51 5.78 50.03
CA ASN A 40 7.28 5.01 49.77
C ASN A 40 6.35 5.45 48.61
N TYR A 41 6.41 4.74 47.48
CA TYR A 41 5.40 3.80 46.94
C TYR A 41 5.81 3.40 45.50
N GLU A 42 5.47 2.18 45.11
CA GLU A 42 5.80 1.51 43.84
C GLU A 42 5.58 2.38 42.58
N CYS A 43 6.53 2.39 41.65
CA CYS A 43 6.38 2.99 40.31
C CYS A 43 6.80 1.99 39.21
N PRO A 44 5.85 1.38 38.47
CA PRO A 44 6.13 0.50 37.35
C PRO A 44 6.08 1.28 36.03
N ILE A 45 7.02 2.20 35.77
CA ILE A 45 7.03 3.00 34.52
C ILE A 45 8.46 3.20 33.96
N PHE A 46 9.41 2.31 34.22
CA PHE A 46 10.75 2.43 33.64
C PHE A 46 11.02 1.52 32.43
N GLU A 47 10.35 0.37 32.29
CA GLU A 47 10.53 -0.49 31.11
C GLU A 47 9.67 -0.10 29.89
N GLU A 48 8.58 0.66 30.10
CA GLU A 48 7.68 1.06 29.01
C GLU A 48 8.15 2.34 28.29
N MET A 49 8.95 3.19 28.95
CA MET A 49 9.45 4.43 28.36
C MET A 49 10.54 4.22 27.30
N ASP A 50 11.42 3.22 27.44
CA ASP A 50 12.50 2.98 26.49
C ASP A 50 11.99 2.48 25.12
N ARG A 51 10.94 1.64 25.11
CA ARG A 51 10.28 1.20 23.87
C ARG A 51 9.49 2.32 23.20
N LEU A 52 8.80 3.14 24.00
CA LEU A 52 8.03 4.26 23.50
C LEU A 52 8.92 5.37 22.93
N LEU A 53 10.08 5.64 23.53
CA LEU A 53 11.01 6.66 23.02
C LEU A 53 11.63 6.24 21.69
N PHE A 54 12.08 4.99 21.55
CA PHE A 54 12.63 4.50 20.29
C PHE A 54 11.56 4.50 19.20
N GLN A 55 10.33 4.08 19.50
CA GLN A 55 9.25 4.05 18.53
C GLN A 55 8.71 5.45 18.18
N TYR A 56 8.66 6.40 19.13
CA TYR A 56 8.27 7.79 18.84
C TYR A 56 9.34 8.52 18.05
N VAL A 57 10.62 8.39 18.42
CA VAL A 57 11.72 9.02 17.68
C VAL A 57 11.79 8.44 16.27
N PHE A 58 11.72 7.12 16.10
CA PHE A 58 11.79 6.49 14.77
C PHE A 58 10.56 6.79 13.91
N ARG A 59 9.36 6.72 14.50
CA ARG A 59 8.10 7.04 13.80
C ARG A 59 8.06 8.51 13.41
N PHE A 60 8.46 9.42 14.28
CA PHE A 60 8.49 10.86 14.00
C PHE A 60 9.59 11.24 13.01
N PHE A 61 10.78 10.61 13.09
CA PHE A 61 11.86 10.82 12.11
C PHE A 61 11.42 10.39 10.71
N PHE A 62 10.73 9.25 10.58
CA PHE A 62 10.22 8.75 9.30
C PHE A 62 8.94 9.44 8.81
N SER A 63 8.05 9.91 9.70
CA SER A 63 6.77 10.50 9.32
C SER A 63 6.79 12.01 9.19
N GLU A 64 7.59 12.71 10.01
CA GLU A 64 7.58 14.17 10.08
C GLU A 64 8.90 14.81 9.67
N ALA A 65 10.07 14.18 9.91
CA ALA A 65 11.37 14.76 9.50
C ALA A 65 11.84 14.29 8.10
N LEU A 66 11.50 13.06 7.69
CA LEU A 66 11.86 12.49 6.39
C LEU A 66 11.43 13.34 5.18
N PRO A 67 10.24 13.98 5.16
CA PRO A 67 9.87 14.87 4.07
C PRO A 67 10.81 16.07 3.95
N PHE A 68 11.27 16.64 5.07
CA PHE A 68 12.24 17.75 5.08
C PHE A 68 13.64 17.26 4.71
N PHE A 69 14.05 16.09 5.20
CA PHE A 69 15.30 15.44 4.82
C PHE A 69 15.34 15.21 3.29
N LEU A 70 14.28 14.65 2.71
CA LEU A 70 14.17 14.42 1.26
C LEU A 70 14.03 15.72 0.44
N LEU A 71 13.46 16.79 1.00
CA LEU A 71 13.37 18.11 0.33
C LEU A 71 14.70 18.88 0.33
N LEU A 72 15.55 18.64 1.33
CA LEU A 72 16.81 19.35 1.55
C LEU A 72 18.02 18.58 1.00
N ILE A 73 17.91 17.27 0.73
CA ILE A 73 18.98 16.51 0.08
C ILE A 73 19.07 16.86 -1.40
N ASP A 74 20.21 17.44 -1.79
CA ASP A 74 20.57 17.61 -3.19
C ASP A 74 21.40 16.40 -3.69
N LEU A 75 20.70 15.36 -4.16
CA LEU A 75 21.31 14.15 -4.74
C LEU A 75 22.14 14.46 -6.00
N SER A 76 21.89 15.59 -6.68
CA SER A 76 22.55 15.94 -7.95
C SER A 76 24.03 16.31 -7.78
N ARG A 77 24.43 16.74 -6.58
CA ARG A 77 25.82 17.09 -6.28
C ARG A 77 26.60 15.93 -5.66
N ALA A 78 25.92 14.99 -5.01
CA ALA A 78 26.51 13.74 -4.54
C ALA A 78 26.95 12.84 -5.71
N SER A 79 26.16 12.82 -6.78
CA SER A 79 26.53 12.16 -8.04
C SER A 79 27.73 12.84 -8.71
N ALA A 80 27.82 14.18 -8.68
CA ALA A 80 28.99 14.90 -9.18
C ALA A 80 30.29 14.53 -8.44
N LEU A 81 30.24 14.37 -7.11
CA LEU A 81 31.40 13.91 -6.34
C LEU A 81 31.78 12.46 -6.66
N ALA A 82 30.80 11.58 -6.85
CA ALA A 82 31.02 10.20 -7.28
C ALA A 82 31.64 10.12 -8.69
N LYS A 83 31.31 11.05 -9.61
CA LYS A 83 31.93 11.14 -10.94
C LYS A 83 33.44 11.38 -10.86
N PHE A 84 33.90 12.25 -9.95
CA PHE A 84 35.34 12.48 -9.76
C PHE A 84 36.06 11.22 -9.27
N ALA A 85 35.43 10.39 -8.44
CA ALA A 85 36.01 9.13 -7.99
C ALA A 85 36.10 8.07 -9.11
N LEU A 86 35.07 8.02 -9.96
CA LEU A 86 34.89 7.03 -11.03
C LEU A 86 35.74 7.29 -12.28
N SER A 87 36.29 8.50 -12.45
CA SER A 87 37.15 8.86 -13.59
C SER A 87 38.64 8.49 -13.42
N SER A 88 39.01 7.86 -12.30
CA SER A 88 40.40 7.52 -11.96
C SER A 88 40.84 6.17 -12.56
N ASN A 89 42.08 6.10 -13.08
CA ASN A 89 42.62 4.91 -13.72
C ASN A 89 43.62 4.14 -12.82
N SER A 90 44.01 4.70 -11.67
CA SER A 90 44.87 4.07 -10.65
C SER A 90 44.37 4.30 -9.23
N GLN A 91 44.86 3.54 -8.23
CA GLN A 91 44.42 3.64 -6.83
C GLN A 91 44.85 4.96 -6.15
N ASP A 92 46.07 5.41 -6.40
CA ASP A 92 46.57 6.69 -5.85
C ASP A 92 45.79 7.88 -6.44
N GLU A 93 45.34 7.75 -7.68
CA GLU A 93 44.53 8.76 -8.38
C GLU A 93 43.07 8.81 -7.89
N VAL A 94 42.50 7.73 -7.33
CA VAL A 94 41.15 7.77 -6.70
C VAL A 94 41.14 8.76 -5.55
N ARG A 95 42.13 8.65 -4.65
CA ARG A 95 42.24 9.49 -3.46
C ARG A 95 42.49 10.95 -3.84
N GLU A 96 43.36 11.17 -4.82
CA GLU A 96 43.63 12.51 -5.34
C GLU A 96 42.39 13.12 -6.03
N ASN A 97 41.67 12.37 -6.86
CA ASN A 97 40.48 12.86 -7.54
C ASN A 97 39.30 13.11 -6.61
N ILE A 98 39.07 12.27 -5.60
CA ILE A 98 38.09 12.55 -4.54
C ILE A 98 38.48 13.83 -3.80
N SER A 99 39.77 14.00 -3.45
CA SER A 99 40.24 15.20 -2.77
C SER A 99 40.07 16.47 -3.62
N ARG A 100 40.29 16.38 -4.93
CA ARG A 100 40.08 17.46 -5.90
C ARG A 100 38.59 17.77 -6.07
N GLY A 101 37.74 16.74 -6.19
CA GLY A 101 36.29 16.89 -6.24
C GLY A 101 35.74 17.58 -4.99
N MET A 102 36.22 17.21 -3.81
CA MET A 102 35.86 17.86 -2.55
C MET A 102 36.42 19.29 -2.44
N ALA A 103 37.58 19.59 -3.02
CA ALA A 103 38.11 20.96 -3.04
C ALA A 103 37.29 21.90 -3.93
N ILE A 104 36.71 21.38 -5.01
CA ILE A 104 35.86 22.13 -5.95
C ILE A 104 34.43 22.26 -5.42
N LEU A 105 33.81 21.15 -4.99
CA LEU A 105 32.39 21.12 -4.59
C LEU A 105 32.17 21.47 -3.11
N GLY A 106 33.16 21.22 -2.25
CA GLY A 106 33.07 21.40 -0.80
C GLY A 106 32.68 22.82 -0.37
N PRO A 107 33.33 23.89 -0.87
CA PRO A 107 32.98 25.26 -0.50
C PRO A 107 31.51 25.61 -0.78
N THR A 108 30.96 25.14 -1.90
CA THR A 108 29.55 25.37 -2.26
C THR A 108 28.62 24.58 -1.33
N PHE A 109 28.93 23.32 -1.02
CA PHE A 109 28.15 22.54 -0.04
C PHE A 109 28.16 23.17 1.37
N THR A 110 29.31 23.68 1.81
CA THR A 110 29.43 24.36 3.11
C THR A 110 28.62 25.65 3.11
N LEU A 111 28.69 26.43 2.03
CA LEU A 111 27.94 27.68 1.93
C LEU A 111 26.43 27.42 1.94
N ASP A 112 25.96 26.42 1.19
CA ASP A 112 24.53 26.09 1.12
C ASP A 112 24.01 25.58 2.46
N ALA A 113 24.76 24.69 3.13
CA ALA A 113 24.37 24.21 4.46
C ALA A 113 24.32 25.35 5.50
N LEU A 114 25.25 26.32 5.42
CA LEU A 114 25.23 27.49 6.29
C LEU A 114 24.03 28.40 5.99
N VAL A 115 23.75 28.67 4.72
CA VAL A 115 22.60 29.50 4.30
C VAL A 115 21.29 28.83 4.70
N GLU A 116 21.11 27.54 4.42
CA GLU A 116 19.91 26.79 4.81
C GLU A 116 19.75 26.74 6.33
N CYS A 117 20.84 26.49 7.08
CA CYS A 117 20.78 26.46 8.54
C CYS A 117 20.44 27.84 9.14
N LEU A 118 20.94 28.93 8.58
CA LEU A 118 20.61 30.29 9.02
C LEU A 118 19.15 30.65 8.70
N VAL A 119 18.69 30.32 7.49
CA VAL A 119 17.31 30.61 7.04
C VAL A 119 16.29 29.82 7.86
N ILE A 120 16.53 28.52 8.08
CA ILE A 120 15.67 27.69 8.94
C ILE A 120 15.80 28.14 10.41
N GLY A 121 16.99 28.56 10.84
CA GLY A 121 17.26 29.09 12.18
C GLY A 121 16.45 30.34 12.54
N VAL A 122 16.02 31.15 11.56
CA VAL A 122 15.07 32.25 11.82
C VAL A 122 13.75 31.69 12.39
N GLY A 123 13.33 30.51 11.95
CA GLY A 123 12.14 29.83 12.44
C GLY A 123 12.24 29.36 13.89
N THR A 124 13.44 29.03 14.40
CA THR A 124 13.66 28.66 15.81
C THR A 124 13.50 29.82 16.78
N MET A 125 13.48 31.05 16.29
CA MET A 125 13.29 32.27 17.09
C MET A 125 11.88 32.86 16.96
N SER A 126 10.98 32.18 16.24
CA SER A 126 9.66 32.70 15.83
C SER A 126 8.63 32.91 16.95
N GLY A 127 8.86 32.37 18.15
CA GLY A 127 7.92 32.42 19.28
C GLY A 127 6.77 31.40 19.20
N VAL A 128 6.65 30.65 18.11
CA VAL A 128 5.61 29.62 17.93
C VAL A 128 6.19 28.26 18.29
N ARG A 129 5.86 27.74 19.48
CA ARG A 129 6.49 26.54 20.06
C ARG A 129 6.57 25.33 19.11
N GLN A 130 5.53 25.06 18.32
CA GLN A 130 5.57 23.96 17.35
C GLN A 130 6.51 24.24 16.17
N LEU A 131 6.53 25.47 15.67
CA LEU A 131 7.41 25.88 14.56
C LEU A 131 8.88 25.92 15.00
N GLU A 132 9.15 26.35 16.23
CA GLU A 132 10.50 26.40 16.80
C GLU A 132 11.10 24.99 16.91
N ILE A 133 10.31 24.03 17.40
CA ILE A 133 10.70 22.62 17.48
C ILE A 133 10.98 22.07 16.07
N MET A 134 10.09 22.30 15.11
CA MET A 134 10.28 21.84 13.72
C MET A 134 11.51 22.45 13.05
N CYS A 135 11.75 23.75 13.23
CA CYS A 135 12.91 24.43 12.65
C CYS A 135 14.22 24.00 13.32
N CYS A 136 14.21 23.68 14.62
CA CYS A 136 15.39 23.17 15.32
C CYS A 136 15.82 21.82 14.74
N PHE A 137 14.84 20.93 14.50
CA PHE A 137 15.08 19.67 13.80
C PHE A 137 15.51 19.87 12.34
N GLY A 138 14.95 20.86 11.65
CA GLY A 138 15.39 21.25 10.30
C GLY A 138 16.86 21.65 10.25
N CYS A 139 17.32 22.53 11.15
CA CYS A 139 18.73 22.91 11.26
C CYS A 139 19.63 21.70 11.57
N MET A 140 19.23 20.85 12.53
CA MET A 140 19.97 19.63 12.85
C MET A 140 20.05 18.66 11.66
N SER A 141 18.98 18.57 10.87
CA SER A 141 18.93 17.76 9.66
C SER A 141 19.88 18.28 8.56
N VAL A 142 19.93 19.60 8.33
CA VAL A 142 20.87 20.21 7.37
C VAL A 142 22.32 19.95 7.79
N LEU A 143 22.63 20.13 9.07
CA LEU A 143 23.98 19.88 9.59
C LEU A 143 24.38 18.40 9.52
N ALA A 144 23.46 17.50 9.86
CA ALA A 144 23.69 16.06 9.73
C ALA A 144 23.93 15.67 8.26
N ASN A 145 23.13 16.22 7.34
CA ASN A 145 23.29 15.98 5.91
C ASN A 145 24.64 16.49 5.39
N TYR A 146 25.04 17.72 5.77
CA TYR A 146 26.34 18.28 5.45
C TYR A 146 27.49 17.40 5.96
N PHE A 147 27.39 16.91 7.21
CA PHE A 147 28.40 16.04 7.78
C PHE A 147 28.51 14.72 7.02
N VAL A 148 27.38 14.09 6.69
CA VAL A 148 27.35 12.85 5.89
C VAL A 148 28.02 13.06 4.53
N PHE A 149 27.71 14.15 3.81
CA PHE A 149 28.28 14.38 2.47
C PHE A 149 29.75 14.83 2.48
N MET A 150 30.21 15.51 3.53
CA MET A 150 31.60 15.99 3.63
C MET A 150 32.54 14.99 4.31
N THR A 151 32.03 13.92 4.91
CA THR A 151 32.86 12.95 5.65
C THR A 151 32.53 11.49 5.32
N PHE A 152 31.30 11.06 5.58
CA PHE A 152 30.91 9.65 5.48
C PHE A 152 30.83 9.16 4.03
N PHE A 153 30.17 9.94 3.16
CA PHE A 153 29.95 9.57 1.76
C PHE A 153 31.27 9.45 0.96
N PRO A 154 32.22 10.41 1.01
CA PRO A 154 33.49 10.27 0.30
C PRO A 154 34.34 9.10 0.82
N ALA A 155 34.30 8.82 2.13
CA ALA A 155 34.97 7.65 2.72
C ALA A 155 34.37 6.33 2.22
N CYS A 156 33.03 6.24 2.15
CA CYS A 156 32.35 5.06 1.62
C CYS A 156 32.66 4.84 0.14
N VAL A 157 32.67 5.90 -0.67
CA VAL A 157 33.02 5.80 -2.10
C VAL A 157 34.47 5.34 -2.28
N SER A 158 35.41 5.87 -1.48
CA SER A 158 36.81 5.42 -1.49
C SER A 158 36.92 3.92 -1.14
N LEU A 159 36.25 3.49 -0.06
CA LEU A 159 36.29 2.09 0.40
C LEU A 159 35.68 1.10 -0.59
N VAL A 160 34.54 1.45 -1.19
CA VAL A 160 33.86 0.59 -2.17
C VAL A 160 34.74 0.42 -3.42
N LEU A 161 35.43 1.48 -3.86
CA LEU A 161 36.35 1.39 -4.99
C LEU A 161 37.62 0.60 -4.66
N GLU A 162 38.10 0.68 -3.41
CA GLU A 162 39.22 -0.11 -2.91
C GLU A 162 38.88 -1.62 -2.90
N LEU A 163 37.77 -2.00 -2.27
CA LEU A 163 37.30 -3.41 -2.19
C LEU A 163 36.91 -3.99 -3.56
N SER A 164 36.32 -3.17 -4.44
CA SER A 164 35.92 -3.60 -5.78
C SER A 164 37.13 -3.95 -6.65
N ARG A 165 38.26 -3.24 -6.49
CA ARG A 165 39.49 -3.46 -7.25
C ARG A 165 40.36 -4.59 -6.70
N GLU A 166 40.42 -4.80 -5.37
CA GLU A 166 41.13 -5.96 -4.78
C GLU A 166 40.49 -7.31 -5.11
N SER A 167 39.16 -7.34 -5.31
CA SER A 167 38.44 -8.58 -5.62
C SER A 167 38.66 -9.13 -7.05
N ARG A 168 39.33 -8.38 -7.94
CA ARG A 168 39.43 -8.72 -9.37
C ARG A 168 40.87 -8.63 -9.89
N GLU A 169 41.65 -9.69 -9.71
CA GLU A 169 42.85 -9.93 -10.51
C GLU A 169 42.45 -10.12 -12.00
N GLY A 170 42.67 -9.07 -12.82
CA GLY A 170 42.94 -9.23 -14.26
C GLY A 170 41.80 -9.19 -15.28
N ARG A 171 40.71 -8.41 -15.11
CA ARG A 171 39.75 -8.13 -16.24
C ARG A 171 39.42 -6.63 -16.39
N PRO A 172 39.25 -6.10 -17.63
CA PRO A 172 39.22 -4.67 -17.90
C PRO A 172 37.90 -3.95 -17.58
N ILE A 173 38.04 -2.65 -17.34
CA ILE A 173 37.13 -1.67 -16.72
C ILE A 173 36.09 -1.15 -17.74
N TRP A 174 34.99 -1.87 -17.97
CA TRP A 174 33.86 -1.37 -18.81
C TRP A 174 32.52 -1.22 -18.08
N GLN A 175 32.34 -1.86 -16.91
CA GLN A 175 31.10 -1.73 -16.13
C GLN A 175 31.04 -0.43 -15.31
N LEU A 176 32.18 0.09 -14.85
CA LEU A 176 32.24 1.37 -14.13
C LEU A 176 32.12 2.58 -15.08
N SER A 177 32.60 2.47 -16.32
CA SER A 177 32.39 3.51 -17.34
C SER A 177 30.91 3.59 -17.75
N HIS A 178 30.17 2.48 -17.73
CA HIS A 178 28.72 2.50 -17.91
C HIS A 178 28.00 3.21 -16.76
N PHE A 179 28.42 3.02 -15.51
CA PHE A 179 27.89 3.79 -14.37
C PHE A 179 28.23 5.28 -14.47
N ALA A 180 29.45 5.63 -14.87
CA ALA A 180 29.84 7.01 -15.13
C ALA A 180 29.00 7.65 -16.25
N ARG A 181 28.70 6.89 -17.32
CA ARG A 181 27.87 7.35 -18.45
C ARG A 181 26.39 7.50 -18.10
N VAL A 182 25.86 6.63 -17.23
CA VAL A 182 24.50 6.77 -16.67
C VAL A 182 24.41 8.01 -15.76
N LEU A 183 25.48 8.34 -15.03
CA LEU A 183 25.56 9.59 -14.26
C LEU A 183 25.74 10.83 -15.17
N GLU A 184 26.30 10.69 -16.39
CA GLU A 184 26.40 11.77 -17.39
C GLU A 184 25.03 12.13 -17.99
N GLU A 185 24.12 11.17 -18.16
CA GLU A 185 22.81 11.42 -18.80
C GLU A 185 21.77 12.08 -17.86
N GLU A 186 21.94 12.02 -16.54
CA GLU A 186 21.03 12.69 -15.56
C GLU A 186 21.33 14.17 -15.31
N GLU A 187 22.39 14.74 -15.90
CA GLU A 187 22.81 16.11 -15.62
C GLU A 187 22.09 17.13 -16.51
N ASN A 188 20.81 17.37 -16.22
CA ASN A 188 20.09 18.52 -16.75
C ASN A 188 19.32 19.26 -15.64
N LYS A 189 19.95 20.33 -15.16
CA LYS A 189 19.44 21.45 -14.35
C LYS A 189 18.73 21.08 -13.02
N PRO A 190 19.09 21.72 -11.89
CA PRO A 190 18.23 21.66 -10.70
C PRO A 190 16.82 22.09 -11.10
N ASN A 191 15.81 21.30 -10.71
CA ASN A 191 14.43 21.55 -11.12
C ASN A 191 14.01 22.96 -10.66
N PRO A 192 13.67 23.88 -11.59
CA PRO A 192 13.36 25.27 -11.25
C PRO A 192 12.13 25.37 -10.34
N VAL A 193 11.27 24.35 -10.32
CA VAL A 193 10.14 24.26 -9.39
C VAL A 193 10.64 24.04 -7.96
N THR A 194 11.62 23.15 -7.75
CA THR A 194 12.18 22.88 -6.43
C THR A 194 12.88 24.12 -5.86
N GLN A 195 13.64 24.85 -6.68
CA GLN A 195 14.25 26.13 -6.26
C GLN A 195 13.20 27.18 -5.90
N ARG A 196 12.12 27.31 -6.69
CA ARG A 196 11.02 28.25 -6.39
C ARG A 196 10.27 27.85 -5.12
N VAL A 197 10.07 26.55 -4.88
CA VAL A 197 9.44 26.04 -3.65
C VAL A 197 10.31 26.37 -2.43
N LYS A 198 11.63 26.14 -2.51
CA LYS A 198 12.57 26.53 -1.44
C LYS A 198 12.49 28.03 -1.16
N MET A 199 12.48 28.87 -2.19
CA MET A 199 12.35 30.33 -2.04
C MET A 199 11.03 30.75 -1.36
N ILE A 200 9.90 30.15 -1.77
CA ILE A 200 8.58 30.45 -1.21
C ILE A 200 8.51 30.00 0.26
N MET A 201 9.08 28.84 0.60
CA MET A 201 9.14 28.35 1.98
C MET A 201 9.98 29.26 2.87
N SER A 202 11.15 29.69 2.41
CA SER A 202 12.04 30.61 3.14
C SER A 202 11.39 31.98 3.37
N LEU A 203 10.75 32.54 2.33
CA LEU A 203 10.01 33.79 2.45
C LEU A 203 8.81 33.65 3.40
N GLY A 204 8.10 32.52 3.34
CA GLY A 204 6.99 32.20 4.24
C GLY A 204 7.43 32.12 5.70
N LEU A 205 8.56 31.47 6.00
CA LEU A 205 9.13 31.39 7.35
C LEU A 205 9.51 32.75 7.90
N VAL A 206 10.14 33.60 7.08
CA VAL A 206 10.49 34.98 7.47
C VAL A 206 9.23 35.81 7.73
N LEU A 207 8.20 35.69 6.89
CA LEU A 207 6.93 36.41 7.07
C LEU A 207 6.16 35.93 8.31
N VAL A 208 6.16 34.63 8.60
CA VAL A 208 5.54 34.05 9.80
C VAL A 208 6.29 34.50 11.05
N HIS A 209 7.63 34.49 11.04
CA HIS A 209 8.46 35.01 12.13
C HIS A 209 8.14 36.49 12.39
N ALA A 210 8.14 37.29 11.34
CA ALA A 210 7.86 38.72 11.41
C ALA A 210 6.44 39.00 11.93
N HIS A 211 5.42 38.29 11.43
CA HIS A 211 4.02 38.44 11.83
C HIS A 211 3.74 37.93 13.25
N SER A 212 4.36 36.81 13.66
CA SER A 212 4.22 36.24 15.01
C SER A 212 4.76 37.20 16.08
N ARG A 213 5.93 37.78 15.85
CA ARG A 213 6.57 38.71 16.79
C ARG A 213 5.97 40.11 16.76
N TRP A 214 5.49 40.60 15.61
CA TRP A 214 4.84 41.91 15.53
C TRP A 214 3.48 41.98 16.24
N ILE A 215 2.89 40.85 16.64
CA ILE A 215 1.57 40.80 17.30
C ILE A 215 1.68 40.43 18.79
N ALA A 216 2.76 39.81 19.25
CA ALA A 216 2.93 39.37 20.65
C ALA A 216 3.46 40.48 21.60
N GLU A 217 2.82 40.69 22.75
CA GLU A 217 3.33 41.56 23.83
C GLU A 217 4.61 41.00 24.47
N PRO A 218 5.54 41.86 24.95
CA PRO A 218 6.61 41.41 25.84
C PRO A 218 6.01 41.14 27.23
N SER A 219 6.22 39.94 27.77
CA SER A 219 5.84 39.62 29.15
C SER A 219 6.66 40.49 30.12
N ALA A 220 5.99 41.40 30.83
CA ALA A 220 6.59 42.15 31.92
C ALA A 220 6.93 41.21 33.09
N GLN A 221 8.18 41.24 33.53
CA GLN A 221 8.58 40.70 34.82
C GLN A 221 8.05 41.61 35.95
N ASN A 222 7.31 41.01 36.89
CA ASN A 222 7.38 41.18 38.35
C ASN A 222 6.00 41.20 39.03
N SER A 223 5.94 40.49 40.17
CA SER A 223 5.06 40.65 41.34
C SER A 223 3.95 39.60 41.54
N THR A 224 4.25 38.67 42.46
CA THR A 224 3.43 38.09 43.53
C THR A 224 1.89 38.14 43.49
N ALA A 225 1.33 36.92 43.65
CA ALA A 225 0.24 36.54 44.56
C ALA A 225 -1.11 36.09 43.96
N GLU A 226 -1.58 34.98 44.54
CA GLU A 226 -2.93 34.43 44.66
C GLU A 226 -3.48 33.41 43.64
N ILE A 227 -4.15 32.43 44.24
CA ILE A 227 -4.60 31.13 43.73
C ILE A 227 -6.05 31.27 43.23
N SER A 228 -6.35 30.73 42.05
CA SER A 228 -7.71 30.26 41.74
C SER A 228 -7.70 29.19 40.64
N MET A 229 -8.60 28.22 40.80
CA MET A 229 -8.89 27.10 39.91
C MET A 229 -9.56 27.57 38.61
N GLY A 230 -9.25 26.94 37.48
CA GLY A 230 -10.05 27.08 36.25
C GLY A 230 -9.35 26.64 34.98
N LEU A 231 -10.09 25.92 34.15
CA LEU A 231 -9.72 25.38 32.83
C LEU A 231 -9.31 26.45 31.80
N ASP A 232 -8.41 26.05 30.90
CA ASP A 232 -8.31 26.50 29.49
C ASP A 232 -8.00 27.99 29.22
N GLU A 233 -6.72 28.38 29.30
CA GLU A 233 -6.22 29.59 28.61
C GLU A 233 -4.76 29.39 28.15
N ASN A 234 -4.56 29.11 26.86
CA ASN A 234 -3.31 29.39 26.13
C ASN A 234 -3.58 29.49 24.61
N ALA A 235 -4.54 30.35 24.25
CA ALA A 235 -4.69 30.84 22.89
C ALA A 235 -4.19 32.30 22.83
N PRO A 236 -3.33 32.69 21.87
CA PRO A 236 -2.88 34.07 21.76
C PRO A 236 -4.06 34.98 21.37
N LYS A 237 -4.36 35.98 22.22
CA LYS A 237 -5.42 36.98 21.98
C LYS A 237 -5.01 37.89 20.81
N ARG A 238 -5.88 37.98 19.81
CA ARG A 238 -5.73 38.82 18.61
C ARG A 238 -6.03 40.28 18.97
N ILE A 239 -5.08 41.19 18.75
CA ILE A 239 -5.26 42.63 18.98
C ILE A 239 -5.63 43.30 17.65
N GLU A 240 -6.71 44.08 17.63
CA GLU A 240 -7.00 45.05 16.56
C GLU A 240 -6.34 46.39 16.90
N PRO A 241 -5.44 46.93 16.06
CA PRO A 241 -4.73 48.16 16.37
C PRO A 241 -5.64 49.39 16.18
N ASN A 242 -5.72 50.24 17.19
CA ASN A 242 -6.42 51.54 17.15
C ASN A 242 -5.62 52.67 16.43
N VAL A 243 -4.51 52.33 15.76
CA VAL A 243 -3.63 53.26 15.04
C VAL A 243 -3.30 52.73 13.65
N SER A 244 -2.90 53.63 12.74
CA SER A 244 -2.53 53.25 11.37
C SER A 244 -1.44 52.17 11.35
N LEU A 245 -1.62 51.14 10.51
CA LEU A 245 -0.76 49.96 10.46
C LEU A 245 0.74 50.32 10.37
N TRP A 246 1.11 51.32 9.57
CA TRP A 246 2.50 51.73 9.41
C TRP A 246 3.15 52.29 10.69
N GLN A 247 2.41 53.07 11.49
CA GLN A 247 2.93 53.60 12.75
C GLN A 247 3.07 52.51 13.81
N PHE A 248 2.19 51.52 13.80
CA PHE A 248 2.26 50.35 14.68
C PHE A 248 3.49 49.48 14.37
N TYR A 249 3.83 49.30 13.09
CA TYR A 249 5.01 48.52 12.70
C TYR A 249 6.34 49.25 12.96
N LEU A 250 6.41 50.58 12.75
CA LEU A 250 7.62 51.36 12.99
C LEU A 250 8.01 51.45 14.47
N SER A 251 7.04 51.60 15.38
CA SER A 251 7.33 51.74 16.81
C SER A 251 7.85 50.43 17.42
N ARG A 252 7.36 49.27 16.95
CA ARG A 252 7.80 47.94 17.40
C ARG A 252 9.13 47.49 16.79
N MET A 253 9.52 47.99 15.61
CA MET A 253 10.87 47.74 15.08
C MET A 253 11.97 48.32 15.99
N ALA A 254 11.69 49.41 16.70
CA ALA A 254 12.65 50.04 17.61
C ALA A 254 12.85 49.28 18.93
N SER A 255 12.04 48.25 19.23
CA SER A 255 12.06 47.50 20.49
C SER A 255 12.58 46.05 20.36
N MET A 256 13.16 45.67 19.22
CA MET A 256 13.72 44.33 19.01
C MET A 256 15.09 44.17 19.68
N ASP A 257 15.36 42.98 20.20
CA ASP A 257 16.65 42.64 20.81
C ASP A 257 17.77 42.64 19.76
N ILE A 258 18.96 43.13 20.11
CA ILE A 258 20.04 43.42 19.16
C ILE A 258 20.49 42.15 18.41
N GLU A 259 20.52 41.01 19.10
CA GLU A 259 20.88 39.71 18.50
C GLU A 259 19.92 39.26 17.40
N GLN A 260 18.63 39.55 17.55
CA GLN A 260 17.60 39.18 16.59
C GLN A 260 17.63 40.08 15.35
N VAL A 261 17.91 41.38 15.54
CA VAL A 261 18.09 42.33 14.43
C VAL A 261 19.32 41.96 13.61
N ILE A 262 20.42 41.59 14.26
CA ILE A 262 21.65 41.14 13.59
C ILE A 262 21.39 39.85 12.80
N THR A 263 20.72 38.87 13.42
CA THR A 263 20.44 37.57 12.78
C THR A 263 19.48 37.71 11.60
N LEU A 264 18.43 38.51 11.72
CA LEU A 264 17.48 38.78 10.64
C LEU A 264 18.14 39.59 9.51
N GLY A 265 18.99 40.56 9.84
CA GLY A 265 19.79 41.33 8.88
C GLY A 265 20.78 40.46 8.11
N LEU A 266 21.47 39.55 8.79
CA LEU A 266 22.38 38.57 8.17
C LEU A 266 21.63 37.58 7.27
N ALA A 267 20.49 37.07 7.72
CA ALA A 267 19.65 36.16 6.94
C ALA A 267 19.12 36.84 5.67
N LEU A 268 18.69 38.11 5.76
CA LEU A 268 18.22 38.88 4.59
C LEU A 268 19.36 39.18 3.63
N LEU A 269 20.54 39.58 4.14
CA LEU A 269 21.70 39.91 3.31
C LEU A 269 22.26 38.67 2.62
N LEU A 270 22.26 37.51 3.29
CA LEU A 270 22.63 36.23 2.70
C LEU A 270 21.58 35.69 1.74
N ALA A 271 20.28 35.88 2.01
CA ALA A 271 19.22 35.52 1.07
C ALA A 271 19.27 36.36 -0.21
N VAL A 272 19.50 37.67 -0.09
CA VAL A 272 19.73 38.57 -1.24
C VAL A 272 20.99 38.15 -1.99
N LYS A 273 22.10 37.90 -1.27
CA LYS A 273 23.32 37.37 -1.91
C LYS A 273 23.05 36.04 -2.62
N TYR A 274 22.34 35.09 -2.01
CA TYR A 274 22.03 33.80 -2.61
C TYR A 274 21.19 33.95 -3.89
N ILE A 275 20.14 34.78 -3.86
CA ILE A 275 19.28 35.05 -5.01
C ILE A 275 20.04 35.70 -6.18
N PHE A 276 20.97 36.63 -5.91
CA PHE A 276 21.67 37.38 -6.96
C PHE A 276 23.01 36.76 -7.39
N PHE A 277 23.77 36.10 -6.50
CA PHE A 277 25.11 35.58 -6.80
C PHE A 277 25.09 34.16 -7.39
N GLU A 278 24.14 33.30 -7.02
CA GLU A 278 24.05 31.93 -7.55
C GLU A 278 23.65 31.93 -9.05
N GLN A 279 22.86 32.93 -9.46
CA GLN A 279 22.52 33.14 -10.87
C GLN A 279 23.73 33.62 -11.71
N THR A 280 24.71 34.28 -11.08
CA THR A 280 25.92 34.80 -11.74
C THR A 280 27.04 33.76 -11.82
N GLU A 281 27.19 32.87 -10.82
CA GLU A 281 28.15 31.76 -10.86
C GLU A 281 27.76 30.64 -11.85
N MET A 282 26.45 30.45 -12.07
CA MET A 282 25.95 29.50 -13.07
C MET A 282 26.16 30.01 -14.51
N GLU A 283 26.18 31.33 -14.73
CA GLU A 283 26.54 31.94 -16.03
C GLU A 283 28.07 31.99 -16.26
N SER A 284 28.88 32.14 -15.20
CA SER A 284 30.35 32.18 -15.33
C SER A 284 30.98 30.81 -15.58
N THR A 285 30.40 29.73 -15.02
CA THR A 285 30.79 28.33 -15.31
C THR A 285 30.41 27.87 -16.73
N LEU A 286 29.38 28.48 -17.34
CA LEU A 286 29.04 28.32 -18.75
C LEU A 286 30.02 29.05 -19.70
N SER A 287 30.61 30.15 -19.26
CA SER A 287 31.57 30.95 -20.05
C SER A 287 33.00 30.39 -20.04
N LEU A 288 33.39 29.66 -18.99
CA LEU A 288 34.73 29.06 -18.86
C LEU A 288 34.92 27.72 -19.61
N LYS A 289 33.87 27.17 -20.22
CA LYS A 289 33.97 26.07 -21.20
C LYS A 289 34.10 26.60 -22.62
N ASN A 290 35.17 27.36 -22.87
CA ASN A 290 35.85 27.46 -24.16
C ASN A 290 37.21 28.13 -23.95
N PRO A 291 38.29 27.33 -23.85
CA PRO A 291 39.35 27.52 -24.83
C PRO A 291 39.95 26.23 -25.38
N MET A 292 40.22 26.30 -26.69
CA MET A 292 41.28 25.63 -27.44
C MET A 292 41.14 24.14 -27.79
N THR A 293 40.60 23.94 -29.00
CA THR A 293 41.30 23.28 -30.11
C THR A 293 42.83 23.45 -29.96
N SER A 294 43.54 22.37 -29.63
CA SER A 294 45.00 22.34 -29.72
C SER A 294 45.41 21.70 -31.05
N LEU A 295 46.29 22.44 -31.74
CA LEU A 295 47.06 21.98 -32.88
C LEU A 295 47.87 20.71 -32.54
N PRO A 296 48.20 19.87 -33.54
CA PRO A 296 48.87 18.60 -33.32
C PRO A 296 50.37 18.81 -33.01
N VAL A 297 50.83 18.24 -31.90
CA VAL A 297 52.26 18.16 -31.57
C VAL A 297 52.85 16.85 -32.12
N ILE A 298 53.56 17.02 -33.24
CA ILE A 298 54.88 16.43 -33.56
C ILE A 298 55.28 15.23 -32.69
N GLN A 299 55.12 14.02 -33.22
CA GLN A 299 55.98 12.89 -32.86
C GLN A 299 57.15 12.82 -33.85
N LYS A 300 58.37 12.98 -33.35
CA LYS A 300 59.59 12.55 -34.05
C LYS A 300 59.56 11.02 -34.16
N LYS A 301 59.41 10.50 -35.37
CA LYS A 301 60.04 9.25 -35.81
C LYS A 301 60.54 9.42 -37.25
N ASN A 302 61.73 8.87 -37.47
CA ASN A 302 62.58 8.95 -38.67
C ASN A 302 61.90 8.47 -39.97
N PRO A 303 62.48 8.81 -41.14
CA PRO A 303 61.80 8.80 -42.43
C PRO A 303 61.85 7.42 -43.09
N GLU A 304 60.81 7.07 -43.85
CA GLU A 304 60.94 6.27 -45.07
C GLU A 304 59.63 6.27 -45.89
N ASN A 305 59.75 6.74 -47.14
CA ASN A 305 59.04 6.36 -48.37
C ASN A 305 57.54 6.61 -48.62
N CYS A 306 57.35 7.38 -49.72
CA CYS A 306 56.42 7.18 -50.86
C CYS A 306 54.97 7.71 -50.85
N CYS A 307 54.79 8.82 -51.59
CA CYS A 307 53.83 9.10 -52.69
C CYS A 307 52.44 8.40 -52.67
N ARG A 308 51.28 9.02 -52.99
CA ARG A 308 50.94 9.80 -54.21
C ARG A 308 49.44 10.25 -54.20
N LYS A 309 49.14 11.48 -54.67
CA LYS A 309 47.96 11.98 -55.48
C LYS A 309 46.51 11.83 -54.94
N GLN A 310 45.48 12.66 -55.20
CA GLN A 310 45.20 13.91 -55.97
C GLN A 310 43.76 14.38 -55.57
N SER A 311 43.52 15.65 -55.17
CA SER A 311 42.75 16.74 -55.84
C SER A 311 41.27 16.45 -56.30
N VAL A 312 40.18 16.99 -55.69
CA VAL A 312 39.55 18.37 -55.80
C VAL A 312 38.48 18.42 -56.95
N PRO A 313 37.45 19.31 -57.05
CA PRO A 313 36.38 19.83 -56.15
C PRO A 313 35.06 20.37 -56.89
N LEU A 314 34.29 21.31 -56.25
CA LEU A 314 33.29 22.34 -56.74
C LEU A 314 31.78 21.96 -56.72
N LYS A 315 30.77 22.82 -56.37
CA LYS A 315 30.68 24.26 -55.94
C LYS A 315 29.25 24.62 -55.43
N ASN A 316 29.19 25.49 -54.40
CA ASN A 316 28.41 26.76 -54.19
C ASN A 316 26.87 26.83 -54.37
N ASN A 317 26.10 27.19 -53.31
CA ASN A 317 25.69 28.54 -52.77
C ASN A 317 24.56 29.22 -53.60
N SER A 318 23.52 29.90 -53.07
CA SER A 318 23.29 30.69 -51.83
C SER A 318 21.83 31.21 -51.69
N ASN A 319 21.32 31.37 -50.45
CA ASN A 319 20.56 32.50 -49.77
C ASN A 319 19.54 33.40 -50.54
N SER A 320 18.48 34.05 -50.01
CA SER A 320 17.97 34.39 -48.65
C SER A 320 16.61 35.17 -48.68
N GLN A 321 15.79 35.02 -47.61
CA GLN A 321 14.94 35.97 -46.80
C GLN A 321 13.86 36.94 -47.40
N ILE A 322 12.56 36.92 -46.99
CA ILE A 322 11.72 37.49 -45.86
C ILE A 322 10.89 38.76 -46.27
N VAL A 323 9.55 38.75 -46.00
CA VAL A 323 8.69 39.78 -45.29
C VAL A 323 7.23 39.88 -45.81
N GLU A 324 6.29 39.52 -44.91
CA GLU A 324 4.90 39.97 -44.58
C GLU A 324 3.91 40.77 -45.48
N LYS A 325 2.63 40.35 -45.32
CA LYS A 325 1.34 41.10 -45.10
C LYS A 325 0.21 41.09 -46.17
N ILE A 326 -0.99 40.78 -45.65
CA ILE A 326 -2.38 40.60 -46.16
C ILE A 326 -3.08 41.99 -46.25
N PRO A 327 -4.08 42.34 -47.12
CA PRO A 327 -5.45 41.81 -47.01
C PRO A 327 -6.45 41.86 -48.21
N LEU A 328 -7.61 41.22 -47.95
CA LEU A 328 -8.99 41.44 -48.44
C LEU A 328 -9.71 40.37 -49.28
N SER A 329 -11.00 40.29 -48.94
CA SER A 329 -12.04 39.25 -49.04
C SER A 329 -13.12 39.46 -50.11
N LYS A 330 -13.93 38.41 -50.37
CA LYS A 330 -15.40 38.33 -50.74
C LYS A 330 -15.63 37.49 -52.01
N ASN A 331 -16.58 36.55 -52.16
CA ASN A 331 -17.92 36.23 -51.61
C ASN A 331 -18.08 34.67 -51.54
N GLY A 332 -18.83 33.99 -50.65
CA GLY A 332 -20.30 33.98 -50.37
C GLY A 332 -21.02 32.97 -51.31
N LYS A 333 -21.88 32.00 -50.95
CA LYS A 333 -22.74 31.62 -49.81
C LYS A 333 -23.04 30.09 -49.90
N ASP A 334 -23.11 29.35 -48.79
CA ASP A 334 -24.32 28.85 -48.11
C ASP A 334 -25.52 28.45 -48.99
N GLU A 335 -25.86 27.15 -48.99
CA GLU A 335 -27.25 26.71 -48.93
C GLU A 335 -27.39 25.32 -48.29
N SER A 336 -28.45 25.20 -47.51
CA SER A 336 -28.76 24.18 -46.52
C SER A 336 -29.99 23.40 -46.97
N VAL A 337 -30.00 22.08 -46.80
CA VAL A 337 -31.21 21.25 -46.95
C VAL A 337 -31.37 20.33 -45.73
N LYS A 338 -32.51 20.51 -45.06
CA LYS A 338 -33.01 19.80 -43.87
C LYS A 338 -33.32 18.33 -44.15
N PRO A 339 -33.32 17.46 -43.12
CA PRO A 339 -34.26 16.35 -43.02
C PRO A 339 -35.42 16.69 -42.06
N LEU A 340 -36.61 16.19 -42.41
CA LEU A 340 -37.89 16.42 -41.74
C LEU A 340 -37.96 15.84 -40.32
N LEU A 341 -38.74 16.55 -39.50
CA LEU A 341 -39.26 16.14 -38.19
C LEU A 341 -40.36 15.08 -38.33
N SER A 342 -40.26 13.98 -37.57
CA SER A 342 -41.43 13.31 -37.01
C SER A 342 -41.07 12.58 -35.71
N GLU A 343 -41.71 13.02 -34.63
CA GLU A 343 -42.02 12.31 -33.37
C GLU A 343 -40.88 11.88 -32.43
N SER A 344 -40.86 12.56 -31.28
CA SER A 344 -40.12 12.22 -30.07
C SER A 344 -40.58 10.91 -29.43
N PRO A 345 -39.66 10.03 -28.99
CA PRO A 345 -39.90 9.15 -27.86
C PRO A 345 -39.29 9.75 -26.59
N ALA A 346 -40.03 9.62 -25.49
CA ALA A 346 -39.81 10.23 -24.20
C ALA A 346 -38.47 9.90 -23.54
N LYS A 347 -38.06 10.79 -22.63
CA LYS A 347 -37.06 10.58 -21.56
C LYS A 347 -37.09 9.13 -21.06
N ALA A 348 -35.94 8.46 -21.09
CA ALA A 348 -35.77 7.17 -20.45
C ALA A 348 -35.85 7.35 -18.92
N THR A 349 -37.05 7.17 -18.38
CA THR A 349 -37.31 7.02 -16.95
C THR A 349 -36.79 5.65 -16.52
N PHE A 350 -35.92 5.62 -15.52
CA PHE A 350 -35.44 4.38 -14.90
C PHE A 350 -36.62 3.74 -14.16
N VAL A 351 -37.19 2.65 -14.71
CA VAL A 351 -38.28 1.88 -14.09
C VAL A 351 -37.68 0.61 -13.50
N VAL A 352 -37.79 0.48 -12.17
CA VAL A 352 -37.57 -0.80 -11.47
C VAL A 352 -38.63 -1.78 -11.97
N GLY A 353 -38.20 -2.86 -12.61
CA GLY A 353 -39.09 -3.86 -13.17
C GLY A 353 -39.97 -4.49 -12.09
N ASN A 354 -41.27 -4.27 -12.18
CA ASN A 354 -42.27 -5.08 -11.50
C ASN A 354 -42.25 -6.47 -12.13
N CYS A 355 -41.83 -7.47 -11.36
CA CYS A 355 -42.05 -8.87 -11.73
C CYS A 355 -43.55 -9.16 -11.64
N ILE A 356 -44.15 -9.53 -12.76
CA ILE A 356 -45.48 -10.14 -12.80
C ILE A 356 -45.39 -11.49 -12.08
N PRO A 357 -46.20 -11.75 -11.04
CA PRO A 357 -46.17 -13.04 -10.37
C PRO A 357 -46.78 -14.09 -11.29
N ALA A 358 -46.01 -15.16 -11.52
CA ALA A 358 -46.52 -16.38 -12.11
C ALA A 358 -47.66 -16.93 -11.24
N GLU A 359 -48.71 -17.41 -11.92
CA GLU A 359 -49.87 -18.04 -11.33
C GLU A 359 -49.47 -19.21 -10.43
N THR A 360 -49.67 -19.04 -9.13
CA THR A 360 -49.71 -20.16 -8.17
C THR A 360 -51.12 -20.25 -7.60
N SER A 361 -51.80 -21.31 -8.04
CA SER A 361 -52.88 -22.05 -7.40
C SER A 361 -53.35 -21.54 -6.04
N SER A 362 -54.64 -21.24 -5.99
CA SER A 362 -55.46 -21.00 -4.80
C SER A 362 -55.16 -21.95 -3.65
N VAL A 363 -54.43 -21.46 -2.65
CA VAL A 363 -54.41 -22.03 -1.30
C VAL A 363 -55.16 -21.06 -0.40
N THR A 364 -56.23 -21.56 0.20
CA THR A 364 -57.16 -20.86 1.10
C THR A 364 -56.43 -20.04 2.17
N ASN A 365 -56.59 -18.70 2.12
CA ASN A 365 -56.21 -17.79 3.20
C ASN A 365 -57.06 -18.06 4.45
N LYS A 366 -56.51 -18.76 5.43
CA LYS A 366 -56.95 -18.61 6.82
C LYS A 366 -56.37 -17.29 7.33
N LYS A 367 -57.22 -16.27 7.54
CA LYS A 367 -56.84 -15.04 8.24
C LYS A 367 -56.30 -15.40 9.63
N GLU A 368 -55.04 -15.07 9.92
CA GLU A 368 -54.55 -15.07 11.30
C GLU A 368 -55.32 -13.99 12.10
N PRO A 369 -55.62 -14.23 13.39
CA PRO A 369 -56.31 -13.25 14.22
C PRO A 369 -55.44 -12.00 14.42
N GLU A 370 -56.01 -10.81 14.21
CA GLU A 370 -55.37 -9.53 14.56
C GLU A 370 -55.12 -9.49 16.07
N ILE A 371 -53.84 -9.39 16.45
CA ILE A 371 -53.42 -9.28 17.85
C ILE A 371 -53.53 -7.80 18.23
N ASN A 372 -54.48 -7.46 19.11
CA ASN A 372 -54.55 -6.13 19.70
C ASN A 372 -53.47 -5.99 20.77
N PHE A 373 -52.53 -5.06 20.55
CA PHE A 373 -51.53 -4.68 21.54
C PHE A 373 -52.09 -3.60 22.48
N PRO A 374 -51.78 -3.64 23.78
CA PRO A 374 -52.16 -2.57 24.71
C PRO A 374 -51.45 -1.24 24.38
N GLU A 375 -52.10 -0.11 24.71
CA GLU A 375 -51.55 1.24 24.47
C GLU A 375 -50.35 1.58 25.37
N GLU A 376 -50.29 1.01 26.57
CA GLU A 376 -49.17 1.16 27.51
C GLU A 376 -48.32 -0.12 27.59
N SER A 377 -47.02 0.05 27.83
CA SER A 377 -46.10 -1.09 28.01
C SER A 377 -46.38 -1.81 29.33
N ARG A 378 -46.58 -3.13 29.27
CA ARG A 378 -46.78 -3.98 30.45
C ARG A 378 -45.54 -4.07 31.32
N SER A 379 -45.69 -4.52 32.57
CA SER A 379 -44.56 -4.74 33.47
C SER A 379 -43.64 -5.86 32.95
N VAL A 380 -42.38 -5.86 33.43
CA VAL A 380 -41.38 -6.87 33.06
C VAL A 380 -41.87 -8.28 33.43
N GLU A 381 -42.50 -8.43 34.60
CA GLU A 381 -43.02 -9.71 35.09
C GLU A 381 -44.15 -10.26 34.22
N GLU A 382 -45.06 -9.39 33.78
CA GLU A 382 -46.16 -9.78 32.89
C GLU A 382 -45.63 -10.16 31.50
N CYS A 383 -44.69 -9.38 30.97
CA CYS A 383 -44.02 -9.67 29.71
C CYS A 383 -43.29 -11.02 29.73
N LEU A 384 -42.66 -11.36 30.87
CA LEU A 384 -42.03 -12.67 31.07
C LEU A 384 -43.03 -13.83 31.08
N CYS A 385 -44.18 -13.63 31.74
CA CYS A 385 -45.26 -14.62 31.75
C CYS A 385 -45.79 -14.88 30.33
N ILE A 386 -45.93 -13.82 29.53
CA ILE A 386 -46.35 -13.93 28.13
C ILE A 386 -45.30 -14.65 27.28
N LEU A 387 -44.02 -14.28 27.44
CA LEU A 387 -42.92 -14.91 26.70
C LEU A 387 -42.78 -16.40 26.99
N LYS A 388 -42.98 -16.81 28.26
CA LYS A 388 -42.92 -18.22 28.69
C LYS A 388 -44.16 -19.03 28.29
N ASN A 389 -45.26 -18.36 27.93
CA ASN A 389 -46.48 -19.04 27.54
C ASN A 389 -46.35 -19.62 26.12
N VAL A 390 -46.43 -20.95 26.03
CA VAL A 390 -46.29 -21.73 24.79
C VAL A 390 -47.27 -21.31 23.70
N LYS A 391 -48.44 -20.76 24.07
CA LYS A 391 -49.48 -20.34 23.11
C LYS A 391 -49.34 -18.88 22.64
N MET A 392 -48.59 -18.04 23.36
CA MET A 392 -48.41 -16.63 23.02
C MET A 392 -47.00 -16.37 22.46
N GLY A 393 -45.97 -16.57 23.27
CA GLY A 393 -44.59 -16.29 22.88
C GLY A 393 -44.33 -14.81 22.53
N ALA A 394 -43.24 -14.55 21.79
CA ALA A 394 -42.78 -13.19 21.48
C ALA A 394 -43.71 -12.39 20.55
N LYS A 395 -44.59 -13.07 19.79
CA LYS A 395 -45.55 -12.44 18.86
C LYS A 395 -46.53 -11.48 19.56
N TYR A 396 -46.80 -11.70 20.85
CA TYR A 396 -47.75 -10.91 21.65
C TYR A 396 -47.08 -9.80 22.48
N LEU A 397 -45.77 -9.62 22.35
CA LEU A 397 -45.02 -8.52 22.97
C LEU A 397 -44.74 -7.44 21.94
N THR A 398 -44.75 -6.18 22.37
CA THR A 398 -44.28 -5.06 21.54
C THR A 398 -42.76 -5.00 21.51
N ASP A 399 -42.18 -4.29 20.54
CA ASP A 399 -40.73 -4.13 20.45
C ASP A 399 -40.15 -3.44 21.70
N ALA A 400 -40.87 -2.46 22.26
CA ALA A 400 -40.47 -1.76 23.49
C ALA A 400 -40.44 -2.69 24.73
N GLU A 401 -41.40 -3.60 24.83
CA GLU A 401 -41.46 -4.62 25.89
C GLU A 401 -40.32 -5.63 25.75
N VAL A 402 -40.04 -6.10 24.54
CA VAL A 402 -38.90 -7.00 24.30
C VAL A 402 -37.57 -6.31 24.65
N ILE A 403 -37.40 -5.02 24.28
CA ILE A 403 -36.21 -4.24 24.65
C ILE A 403 -36.08 -4.15 26.18
N SER A 404 -37.20 -3.94 26.89
CA SER A 404 -37.23 -3.88 28.36
C SER A 404 -36.80 -5.22 28.97
N LEU A 405 -37.27 -6.35 28.43
CA LEU A 405 -36.84 -7.70 28.86
C LEU A 405 -35.35 -7.96 28.62
N VAL A 406 -34.78 -7.44 27.52
CA VAL A 406 -33.35 -7.58 27.24
C VAL A 406 -32.53 -6.70 28.18
N ASN A 407 -32.95 -5.46 28.43
CA ASN A 407 -32.29 -4.55 29.36
C ASN A 407 -32.31 -5.09 30.81
N ALA A 408 -33.41 -5.74 31.20
CA ALA A 408 -33.54 -6.44 32.47
C ALA A 408 -32.78 -7.80 32.52
N LYS A 409 -31.99 -8.13 31.47
CA LYS A 409 -31.18 -9.36 31.35
C LYS A 409 -31.96 -10.67 31.36
N HIS A 410 -33.26 -10.64 31.09
CA HIS A 410 -34.06 -11.86 30.95
C HIS A 410 -33.93 -12.51 29.57
N ILE A 411 -33.63 -11.71 28.54
CA ILE A 411 -33.33 -12.20 27.19
C ILE A 411 -31.88 -11.82 26.82
N PRO A 412 -30.99 -12.78 26.51
CA PRO A 412 -29.68 -12.45 25.95
C PRO A 412 -29.81 -11.86 24.55
N ALA A 413 -29.21 -10.69 24.30
CA ALA A 413 -29.34 -9.96 23.03
C ALA A 413 -28.90 -10.75 21.78
N TYR A 414 -27.96 -11.69 21.92
CA TYR A 414 -27.51 -12.54 20.81
C TYR A 414 -28.49 -13.67 20.45
N LYS A 415 -29.54 -13.90 21.25
CA LYS A 415 -30.57 -14.93 21.00
C LYS A 415 -31.87 -14.36 20.42
N LEU A 416 -31.93 -13.06 20.12
CA LEU A 416 -33.14 -12.38 19.66
C LEU A 416 -33.73 -13.06 18.41
N GLU A 417 -32.91 -13.41 17.44
CA GLU A 417 -33.37 -14.00 16.18
C GLU A 417 -33.91 -15.43 16.34
N THR A 418 -33.58 -16.12 17.44
CA THR A 418 -34.13 -17.45 17.76
C THR A 418 -35.42 -17.35 18.58
N LEU A 419 -35.55 -16.30 19.40
CA LEU A 419 -36.69 -16.12 20.33
C LEU A 419 -37.86 -15.35 19.71
N MET A 420 -37.59 -14.49 18.73
CA MET A 420 -38.63 -13.77 18.00
C MET A 420 -39.31 -14.68 16.97
N GLU A 421 -40.53 -14.33 16.59
CA GLU A 421 -41.32 -15.06 15.59
C GLU A 421 -40.69 -15.03 14.19
N THR A 422 -39.96 -13.97 13.87
CA THR A 422 -39.19 -13.85 12.63
C THR A 422 -37.77 -13.37 12.94
N GLN A 423 -36.80 -13.88 12.18
CA GLN A 423 -35.41 -13.47 12.30
C GLN A 423 -35.24 -11.97 11.98
N GLU A 424 -35.98 -11.46 10.99
CA GLU A 424 -35.96 -10.04 10.62
C GLU A 424 -36.39 -9.14 11.79
N ARG A 425 -37.41 -9.54 12.58
CA ARG A 425 -37.80 -8.80 13.78
C ARG A 425 -36.70 -8.81 14.83
N GLY A 426 -36.01 -9.94 15.04
CA GLY A 426 -34.84 -10.02 15.91
C GLY A 426 -33.75 -9.01 15.52
N VAL A 427 -33.46 -8.89 14.22
CA VAL A 427 -32.53 -7.90 13.67
C VAL A 427 -33.05 -6.47 13.87
N SER A 428 -34.34 -6.21 13.63
CA SER A 428 -34.99 -4.90 13.87
C SER A 428 -34.83 -4.44 15.31
N ILE A 429 -35.17 -5.29 16.27
CA ILE A 429 -35.07 -4.98 17.71
C ILE A 429 -33.62 -4.72 18.10
N ARG A 430 -32.66 -5.52 17.62
CA ARG A 430 -31.24 -5.26 17.88
C ARG A 430 -30.81 -3.89 17.34
N ARG A 431 -31.27 -3.50 16.15
CA ARG A 431 -30.98 -2.17 15.58
C ARG A 431 -31.56 -1.05 16.42
N GLN A 432 -32.79 -1.17 16.93
CA GLN A 432 -33.39 -0.19 17.84
C GLN A 432 -32.57 -0.02 19.12
N MET A 433 -32.17 -1.14 19.74
CA MET A 433 -31.30 -1.12 20.92
C MET A 433 -29.93 -0.52 20.65
N LEU A 434 -29.35 -0.78 19.48
CA LEU A 434 -28.05 -0.26 19.08
C LEU A 434 -28.12 1.25 18.82
N SER A 435 -29.16 1.73 18.11
CA SER A 435 -29.35 3.15 17.79
C SER A 435 -29.28 4.08 19.01
N GLN A 436 -29.79 3.64 20.17
CA GLN A 436 -29.72 4.41 21.42
C GLN A 436 -28.30 4.55 21.99
N LYS A 437 -27.39 3.65 21.61
CA LYS A 437 -25.99 3.60 22.07
C LYS A 437 -25.02 4.28 21.09
N LEU A 438 -25.49 4.66 19.91
CA LEU A 438 -24.67 5.31 18.89
C LEU A 438 -24.60 6.83 19.13
N PRO A 439 -23.48 7.49 18.81
CA PRO A 439 -23.39 8.96 18.85
C PRO A 439 -24.45 9.66 17.99
N GLU A 440 -24.80 9.04 16.85
CA GLU A 440 -25.83 9.52 15.93
C GLU A 440 -26.89 8.41 15.74
N PRO A 441 -28.07 8.51 16.40
CA PRO A 441 -29.09 7.47 16.38
C PRO A 441 -29.62 7.11 14.98
N SER A 442 -29.53 8.06 14.04
CA SER A 442 -30.01 7.89 12.66
C SER A 442 -29.04 7.12 11.74
N SER A 443 -27.83 6.78 12.22
CA SER A 443 -26.75 6.16 11.42
C SER A 443 -27.17 4.88 10.69
N LEU A 444 -28.06 4.09 11.29
CA LEU A 444 -28.49 2.81 10.72
C LEU A 444 -29.54 2.95 9.60
N LYS A 445 -30.07 4.16 9.34
CA LYS A 445 -31.18 4.38 8.39
C LYS A 445 -30.86 3.86 6.98
N CYS A 446 -29.62 4.06 6.52
CA CYS A 446 -29.19 3.63 5.18
C CYS A 446 -28.57 2.23 5.15
N LEU A 447 -28.38 1.57 6.29
CA LEU A 447 -27.93 0.18 6.35
C LEU A 447 -29.14 -0.75 6.19
N PRO A 448 -29.31 -1.43 5.03
CA PRO A 448 -30.48 -2.23 4.77
C PRO A 448 -30.51 -3.49 5.64
N TYR A 449 -31.71 -3.97 5.93
CA TYR A 449 -31.91 -5.19 6.71
C TYR A 449 -33.19 -5.96 6.37
N LYS A 450 -34.18 -5.33 5.73
CA LYS A 450 -35.46 -5.98 5.40
C LYS A 450 -35.33 -6.93 4.22
N ASN A 451 -36.21 -7.91 4.12
CA ASN A 451 -36.36 -8.82 2.99
C ASN A 451 -35.08 -9.62 2.66
N TYR A 452 -34.27 -9.93 3.67
CA TYR A 452 -33.07 -10.75 3.53
C TYR A 452 -33.28 -12.10 4.23
N ASN A 453 -32.81 -13.18 3.60
CA ASN A 453 -32.97 -14.52 4.15
C ASN A 453 -31.95 -14.81 5.27
N TYR A 454 -32.25 -14.35 6.48
CA TYR A 454 -31.40 -14.55 7.66
C TYR A 454 -31.35 -16.00 8.15
N SER A 455 -32.26 -16.88 7.71
CA SER A 455 -32.27 -18.28 8.14
C SER A 455 -30.99 -19.03 7.78
N LEU A 456 -30.33 -18.64 6.68
CA LEU A 456 -29.06 -19.23 6.22
C LEU A 456 -27.82 -18.57 6.86
N VAL A 457 -27.98 -17.44 7.54
CA VAL A 457 -26.88 -16.70 8.17
C VAL A 457 -26.69 -17.12 9.62
N LEU A 458 -27.78 -17.27 10.37
CA LEU A 458 -27.74 -17.52 11.80
C LEU A 458 -27.15 -18.90 12.11
N GLY A 459 -26.20 -18.93 13.05
CA GLY A 459 -25.51 -20.16 13.46
C GLY A 459 -24.60 -20.76 12.40
N ALA A 460 -24.35 -20.04 11.29
CA ALA A 460 -23.53 -20.52 10.19
C ALA A 460 -22.52 -19.49 9.67
N CYS A 461 -22.94 -18.23 9.45
CA CYS A 461 -22.12 -17.23 8.75
C CYS A 461 -21.84 -15.97 9.57
N CYS A 462 -22.76 -15.53 10.44
CA CYS A 462 -22.58 -14.29 11.19
C CYS A 462 -23.45 -14.26 12.46
N GLU A 463 -22.92 -13.63 13.51
CA GLU A 463 -23.59 -13.35 14.77
C GLU A 463 -23.86 -11.85 14.92
N ASN A 464 -24.74 -11.47 15.84
CA ASN A 464 -25.05 -10.05 16.13
C ASN A 464 -25.44 -9.23 14.88
N VAL A 465 -26.15 -9.88 13.95
CA VAL A 465 -26.63 -9.30 12.70
C VAL A 465 -27.46 -8.03 12.94
N ILE A 466 -27.11 -6.94 12.23
CA ILE A 466 -27.81 -5.65 12.23
C ILE A 466 -28.29 -5.24 10.83
N GLY A 467 -28.17 -6.13 9.84
CA GLY A 467 -28.46 -5.87 8.44
C GLY A 467 -27.46 -6.57 7.53
N TYR A 468 -27.36 -6.08 6.29
CA TYR A 468 -26.38 -6.56 5.30
C TYR A 468 -25.76 -5.37 4.55
N MET A 469 -24.60 -5.60 3.93
CA MET A 469 -23.87 -4.58 3.16
C MET A 469 -23.96 -4.89 1.67
N PRO A 470 -24.69 -4.09 0.86
CA PRO A 470 -24.69 -4.25 -0.59
C PRO A 470 -23.33 -3.89 -1.18
N ILE A 471 -22.73 -4.82 -1.91
CA ILE A 471 -21.51 -4.58 -2.70
C ILE A 471 -21.88 -4.66 -4.19
N PRO A 472 -21.54 -3.66 -5.02
CA PRO A 472 -21.82 -3.72 -6.45
C PRO A 472 -21.15 -4.94 -7.09
N VAL A 473 -21.89 -5.71 -7.88
CA VAL A 473 -21.39 -6.86 -8.63
C VAL A 473 -21.39 -6.51 -10.12
N GLY A 474 -20.19 -6.46 -10.71
CA GLY A 474 -19.99 -6.38 -12.15
C GLY A 474 -19.66 -7.73 -12.77
N VAL A 475 -19.64 -7.80 -14.10
CA VAL A 475 -19.27 -9.00 -14.86
C VAL A 475 -18.11 -8.68 -15.81
N ALA A 476 -17.11 -9.56 -15.87
CA ALA A 476 -16.03 -9.52 -16.84
C ALA A 476 -16.05 -10.79 -17.70
N GLY A 477 -16.06 -10.65 -19.03
CA GLY A 477 -16.07 -11.80 -19.93
C GLY A 477 -16.50 -11.49 -21.38
N PRO A 478 -16.56 -12.53 -22.23
CA PRO A 478 -16.25 -13.93 -21.89
C PRO A 478 -14.74 -14.13 -21.68
N LEU A 479 -14.38 -14.88 -20.63
CA LEU A 479 -13.05 -15.43 -20.42
C LEU A 479 -12.96 -16.79 -21.11
N LEU A 480 -12.23 -16.88 -22.21
CA LEU A 480 -11.96 -18.15 -22.90
C LEU A 480 -10.80 -18.89 -22.19
N LEU A 481 -11.13 -19.95 -21.46
CA LEU A 481 -10.21 -20.74 -20.65
C LEU A 481 -10.47 -22.23 -20.87
N ASP A 482 -9.43 -23.00 -21.17
CA ASP A 482 -9.51 -24.46 -21.37
C ASP A 482 -10.63 -24.85 -22.36
N LYS A 483 -10.76 -24.06 -23.44
CA LYS A 483 -11.79 -24.17 -24.49
C LYS A 483 -13.24 -23.93 -24.02
N LYS A 484 -13.44 -23.41 -22.81
CA LYS A 484 -14.74 -23.00 -22.26
C LYS A 484 -14.80 -21.49 -22.10
N GLN A 485 -16.00 -20.92 -22.09
CA GLN A 485 -16.22 -19.50 -21.85
C GLN A 485 -16.88 -19.27 -20.50
N PHE A 486 -16.35 -18.31 -19.73
CA PHE A 486 -16.87 -17.95 -18.42
C PHE A 486 -17.24 -16.47 -18.36
N GLN A 487 -18.37 -16.17 -17.72
CA GLN A 487 -18.79 -14.81 -17.36
C GLN A 487 -18.49 -14.61 -15.88
N VAL A 488 -17.42 -13.88 -15.56
CA VAL A 488 -16.85 -13.86 -14.21
C VAL A 488 -17.52 -12.77 -13.38
N PRO A 489 -18.24 -13.12 -12.29
CA PRO A 489 -18.82 -12.14 -11.38
C PRO A 489 -17.74 -11.53 -10.47
N MET A 490 -17.77 -10.21 -10.31
CA MET A 490 -16.78 -9.45 -9.53
C MET A 490 -17.49 -8.44 -8.64
N ALA A 491 -17.44 -8.65 -7.32
CA ALA A 491 -18.01 -7.75 -6.33
C ALA A 491 -16.95 -6.73 -5.88
N THR A 492 -17.13 -5.45 -6.22
CA THR A 492 -16.14 -4.41 -5.92
C THR A 492 -16.76 -3.02 -5.87
N THR A 493 -16.13 -2.13 -5.12
CA THR A 493 -16.38 -0.67 -5.13
C THR A 493 -15.24 0.11 -5.79
N GLU A 494 -14.19 -0.56 -6.26
CA GLU A 494 -13.09 0.07 -6.97
C GLU A 494 -13.46 0.34 -8.44
N GLY A 495 -13.51 1.62 -8.82
CA GLY A 495 -13.73 2.01 -10.21
C GLY A 495 -12.60 1.51 -11.12
N CYS A 496 -12.93 1.28 -12.40
CA CYS A 496 -12.07 0.65 -13.42
C CYS A 496 -11.79 -0.85 -13.27
N LEU A 497 -11.92 -1.47 -12.09
CA LEU A 497 -11.45 -2.85 -11.88
C LEU A 497 -12.11 -3.85 -12.84
N VAL A 498 -13.44 -3.87 -12.89
CA VAL A 498 -14.20 -4.78 -13.76
C VAL A 498 -13.94 -4.48 -15.23
N ALA A 499 -13.89 -3.20 -15.61
CA ALA A 499 -13.64 -2.78 -16.99
C ALA A 499 -12.24 -3.17 -17.48
N SER A 500 -11.22 -3.01 -16.64
CA SER A 500 -9.84 -3.41 -16.91
C SER A 500 -9.74 -4.93 -17.06
N THR A 501 -10.35 -5.68 -16.15
CA THR A 501 -10.38 -7.16 -16.21
C THR A 501 -11.09 -7.64 -17.48
N ASN A 502 -12.21 -7.02 -17.84
CA ASN A 502 -12.96 -7.32 -19.06
C ASN A 502 -12.13 -7.08 -20.33
N ARG A 503 -11.33 -6.01 -20.36
CA ARG A 503 -10.38 -5.74 -21.45
C ARG A 503 -9.30 -6.82 -21.55
N GLY A 504 -8.81 -7.31 -20.42
CA GLY A 504 -7.93 -8.47 -20.35
C GLY A 504 -8.54 -9.74 -20.95
N CYS A 505 -9.79 -10.05 -20.55
CA CYS A 505 -10.54 -11.19 -21.10
C CYS A 505 -10.70 -11.10 -22.62
N ARG A 506 -10.90 -9.88 -23.13
CA ARG A 506 -10.96 -9.61 -24.58
C ARG A 506 -9.64 -9.91 -25.27
N ALA A 507 -8.51 -9.50 -24.71
CA ALA A 507 -7.19 -9.77 -25.27
C ALA A 507 -6.90 -11.29 -25.32
N ILE A 508 -7.16 -12.00 -24.21
CA ILE A 508 -7.00 -13.46 -24.13
C ILE A 508 -7.88 -14.18 -25.17
N SER A 509 -9.15 -13.79 -25.28
CA SER A 509 -10.08 -14.43 -26.24
C SER A 509 -9.65 -14.23 -27.70
N LEU A 510 -9.10 -13.05 -28.04
CA LEU A 510 -8.57 -12.78 -29.38
C LEU A 510 -7.23 -13.50 -29.65
N GLY A 511 -6.50 -13.90 -28.61
CA GLY A 511 -5.30 -14.72 -28.70
C GLY A 511 -5.55 -16.23 -28.79
N GLY A 512 -6.82 -16.65 -28.88
CA GLY A 512 -7.19 -18.07 -28.94
C GLY A 512 -7.52 -18.71 -27.60
N GLY A 513 -7.49 -17.94 -26.51
CA GLY A 513 -7.82 -18.37 -25.16
C GLY A 513 -6.62 -18.68 -24.29
N ALA A 514 -6.88 -18.94 -23.01
CA ALA A 514 -5.91 -19.35 -22.03
C ALA A 514 -6.00 -20.85 -21.75
N SER A 515 -4.89 -21.44 -21.29
CA SER A 515 -4.82 -22.81 -20.78
C SER A 515 -4.38 -22.79 -19.32
N SER A 516 -4.94 -23.68 -18.49
CA SER A 516 -4.59 -23.76 -17.08
C SER A 516 -4.43 -25.18 -16.56
N CYS A 517 -3.67 -25.34 -15.47
CA CYS A 517 -3.44 -26.61 -14.82
C CYS A 517 -3.48 -26.48 -13.29
N ILE A 518 -4.07 -27.47 -12.63
CA ILE A 518 -3.97 -27.63 -11.17
C ILE A 518 -2.74 -28.48 -10.88
N LEU A 519 -1.77 -27.92 -10.18
CA LEU A 519 -0.51 -28.56 -9.84
C LEU A 519 -0.59 -29.32 -8.51
N ALA A 520 -1.36 -28.78 -7.55
CA ALA A 520 -1.58 -29.40 -6.25
C ALA A 520 -2.94 -29.01 -5.67
N ASP A 521 -3.49 -29.87 -4.81
CA ASP A 521 -4.78 -29.70 -4.14
C ASP A 521 -4.71 -30.28 -2.71
N GLY A 522 -4.46 -29.41 -1.73
CA GLY A 522 -4.47 -29.80 -0.33
C GLY A 522 -4.51 -28.61 0.62
N MET A 523 -5.57 -28.53 1.43
CA MET A 523 -5.66 -27.58 2.53
C MET A 523 -4.82 -28.05 3.71
N THR A 524 -4.34 -27.11 4.52
CA THR A 524 -3.38 -27.39 5.59
C THR A 524 -3.80 -26.90 6.97
N ARG A 525 -3.34 -27.63 7.99
CA ARG A 525 -3.34 -27.21 9.40
C ARG A 525 -1.99 -27.53 10.02
N GLY A 526 -1.38 -26.54 10.66
CA GLY A 526 -0.11 -26.68 11.36
C GLY A 526 -0.28 -26.40 12.86
N PRO A 527 -0.55 -27.42 13.70
CA PRO A 527 -0.53 -27.30 15.13
C PRO A 527 0.90 -27.16 15.64
N VAL A 528 1.01 -26.76 16.90
CA VAL A 528 2.27 -26.79 17.66
C VAL A 528 2.07 -27.69 18.88
N VAL A 529 2.95 -28.67 19.01
CA VAL A 529 3.03 -29.58 20.15
C VAL A 529 4.37 -29.41 20.83
N ARG A 530 4.47 -29.86 22.07
CA ARG A 530 5.62 -29.65 22.93
C ARG A 530 5.93 -30.91 23.71
N LEU A 531 7.23 -31.23 23.79
CA LEU A 531 7.74 -32.35 24.57
C LEU A 531 8.62 -31.83 25.73
N PRO A 532 9.00 -32.70 26.70
CA PRO A 532 9.87 -32.31 27.80
C PRO A 532 11.25 -31.84 27.32
N SER A 533 11.82 -32.51 26.31
CA SER A 533 13.14 -32.19 25.75
C SER A 533 13.15 -32.10 24.21
N ALA A 534 14.18 -31.44 23.66
CA ALA A 534 14.40 -31.38 22.22
C ALA A 534 14.78 -32.74 21.60
N CYS A 535 15.40 -33.64 22.39
CA CYS A 535 15.71 -35.00 21.95
C CYS A 535 14.42 -35.81 21.74
N GLN A 536 13.46 -35.70 22.64
CA GLN A 536 12.17 -36.36 22.49
C GLN A 536 11.34 -35.78 21.34
N SER A 537 11.35 -34.45 21.12
CA SER A 537 10.66 -33.90 19.95
C SER A 537 11.29 -34.36 18.63
N ALA A 538 12.61 -34.57 18.60
CA ALA A 538 13.30 -35.18 17.46
C ALA A 538 12.90 -36.65 17.24
N GLU A 539 12.71 -37.42 18.31
CA GLU A 539 12.19 -38.79 18.25
C GLU A 539 10.79 -38.83 17.62
N VAL A 540 9.87 -37.97 18.06
CA VAL A 540 8.52 -37.87 17.47
C VAL A 540 8.57 -37.47 16.01
N LYS A 541 9.45 -36.52 15.64
CA LYS A 541 9.65 -36.15 14.23
C LYS A 541 10.09 -37.36 13.41
N ALA A 542 11.11 -38.08 13.86
CA ALA A 542 11.64 -39.25 13.17
C ALA A 542 10.55 -40.33 13.02
N TRP A 543 9.76 -40.56 14.06
CA TRP A 543 8.65 -41.50 14.03
C TRP A 543 7.57 -41.10 13.01
N LEU A 544 7.18 -39.82 12.97
CA LEU A 544 6.21 -39.30 11.98
C LEU A 544 6.69 -39.43 10.52
N GLU A 545 8.00 -39.47 10.30
CA GLU A 545 8.63 -39.65 8.99
C GLU A 545 8.79 -41.13 8.60
N THR A 546 8.54 -42.07 9.52
CA THR A 546 8.45 -43.50 9.17
C THR A 546 7.13 -43.81 8.45
N PRO A 547 7.12 -44.77 7.51
CA PRO A 547 5.88 -45.22 6.86
C PRO A 547 4.81 -45.68 7.85
N GLU A 548 5.21 -46.37 8.92
CA GLU A 548 4.32 -46.86 9.96
C GLU A 548 3.68 -45.73 10.77
N GLY A 549 4.49 -44.78 11.24
CA GLY A 549 4.01 -43.63 12.02
C GLY A 549 3.09 -42.73 11.20
N PHE A 550 3.46 -42.43 9.95
CA PHE A 550 2.59 -41.70 9.04
C PHE A 550 1.26 -42.42 8.81
N ARG A 551 1.27 -43.75 8.58
CA ARG A 551 0.05 -44.53 8.36
C ARG A 551 -0.89 -44.48 9.56
N ILE A 552 -0.38 -44.65 10.78
CA ILE A 552 -1.20 -44.60 12.00
C ILE A 552 -1.88 -43.23 12.16
N VAL A 553 -1.14 -42.15 11.92
CA VAL A 553 -1.65 -40.78 12.00
C VAL A 553 -2.65 -40.51 10.88
N LYS A 554 -2.37 -40.99 9.67
CA LYS A 554 -3.25 -40.90 8.51
C LYS A 554 -4.58 -41.60 8.75
N ASP A 555 -4.58 -42.81 9.29
CA ASP A 555 -5.81 -43.56 9.55
C ASP A 555 -6.71 -42.83 10.55
N ALA A 556 -6.12 -42.27 11.61
CA ALA A 556 -6.84 -41.45 12.59
C ALA A 556 -7.37 -40.13 12.00
N PHE A 557 -6.62 -39.48 11.10
CA PHE A 557 -7.04 -38.27 10.42
C PHE A 557 -8.21 -38.54 9.46
N ASP A 558 -8.04 -39.54 8.58
CA ASP A 558 -8.99 -39.88 7.51
C ASP A 558 -10.31 -40.44 8.06
N SER A 559 -10.31 -41.03 9.27
CA SER A 559 -11.54 -41.53 9.91
C SER A 559 -12.55 -40.43 10.27
N THR A 560 -12.15 -39.16 10.25
CA THR A 560 -13.01 -38.03 10.67
C THR A 560 -13.95 -37.52 9.59
N SER A 561 -13.69 -37.86 8.32
CA SER A 561 -14.44 -37.38 7.16
C SER A 561 -14.26 -38.28 5.94
N ARG A 562 -15.33 -38.42 5.15
CA ARG A 562 -15.28 -39.14 3.87
C ARG A 562 -14.39 -38.48 2.80
N PHE A 563 -14.09 -37.18 2.93
CA PHE A 563 -13.29 -36.43 1.96
C PHE A 563 -11.88 -36.11 2.44
N ALA A 564 -11.62 -36.19 3.75
CA ALA A 564 -10.30 -35.94 4.32
C ALA A 564 -9.38 -37.11 3.93
N ARG A 565 -8.34 -36.82 3.15
CA ARG A 565 -7.31 -37.78 2.75
C ARG A 565 -5.96 -37.13 2.97
N LEU A 566 -5.33 -37.47 4.08
CA LEU A 566 -3.99 -36.98 4.45
C LEU A 566 -2.98 -37.41 3.39
N GLU A 567 -2.33 -36.44 2.76
CA GLU A 567 -1.38 -36.67 1.66
C GLU A 567 0.06 -36.64 2.16
N LYS A 568 0.43 -35.60 2.92
CA LYS A 568 1.77 -35.46 3.49
C LYS A 568 1.75 -34.74 4.83
N LEU A 569 2.79 -35.01 5.62
CA LEU A 569 3.18 -34.21 6.78
C LEU A 569 4.46 -33.46 6.46
N HIS A 570 4.52 -32.19 6.83
CA HIS A 570 5.76 -31.42 6.82
C HIS A 570 6.05 -30.94 8.24
N VAL A 571 7.16 -31.39 8.82
CA VAL A 571 7.39 -31.29 10.27
C VAL A 571 8.61 -30.42 10.56
N GLY A 572 8.39 -29.29 11.25
CA GLY A 572 9.43 -28.37 11.69
C GLY A 572 9.70 -28.48 13.20
N LEU A 573 10.96 -28.41 13.60
CA LEU A 573 11.41 -28.43 15.01
C LEU A 573 11.94 -27.06 15.43
N ALA A 574 11.60 -26.63 16.65
CA ALA A 574 12.21 -25.46 17.29
C ALA A 574 12.43 -25.77 18.78
N GLY A 575 13.63 -26.23 19.12
CA GLY A 575 13.93 -26.80 20.43
C GLY A 575 13.00 -27.98 20.74
N ARG A 576 12.29 -27.92 21.87
CA ARG A 576 11.32 -28.95 22.28
C ARG A 576 9.91 -28.80 21.68
N ASN A 577 9.68 -27.77 20.88
CA ASN A 577 8.43 -27.59 20.15
C ASN A 577 8.52 -28.26 18.77
N LEU A 578 7.41 -28.86 18.36
CA LEU A 578 7.25 -29.54 17.07
C LEU A 578 6.03 -28.95 16.35
N TYR A 579 6.21 -28.53 15.11
CA TYR A 579 5.18 -27.95 14.25
C TYR A 579 4.88 -28.93 13.12
N ILE A 580 3.65 -29.44 13.06
CA ILE A 580 3.31 -30.58 12.18
C ILE A 580 2.32 -30.12 11.12
N ARG A 581 2.77 -29.75 9.92
CA ARG A 581 1.87 -29.29 8.85
C ARG A 581 1.16 -30.49 8.20
N PHE A 582 -0.09 -30.72 8.60
CA PHE A 582 -0.99 -31.69 7.97
C PHE A 582 -1.51 -31.10 6.66
N GLN A 583 -1.39 -31.85 5.55
CA GLN A 583 -1.99 -31.48 4.26
C GLN A 583 -2.91 -32.58 3.75
N SER A 584 -4.13 -32.22 3.37
CA SER A 584 -5.13 -33.17 2.88
C SER A 584 -6.06 -32.53 1.86
N ARG A 585 -6.61 -33.38 0.98
CA ARG A 585 -7.76 -33.03 0.14
C ARG A 585 -9.01 -32.80 0.98
N THR A 586 -9.94 -32.02 0.45
CA THR A 586 -11.16 -31.59 1.16
C THR A 586 -12.43 -31.66 0.31
N GLY A 587 -12.36 -32.34 -0.84
CA GLY A 587 -13.43 -32.33 -1.85
C GLY A 587 -13.65 -30.91 -2.36
N ASP A 588 -14.92 -30.51 -2.49
CA ASP A 588 -15.30 -29.18 -2.97
C ASP A 588 -15.36 -28.12 -1.87
N ALA A 589 -15.16 -28.49 -0.60
CA ALA A 589 -15.04 -27.52 0.47
C ALA A 589 -13.64 -26.89 0.48
N MET A 590 -13.54 -25.62 0.88
CA MET A 590 -12.25 -25.00 1.20
C MET A 590 -11.56 -25.79 2.33
N GLY A 591 -12.36 -26.28 3.29
CA GLY A 591 -12.01 -27.43 4.10
C GLY A 591 -11.32 -27.15 5.44
N MET A 592 -11.19 -25.89 5.85
CA MET A 592 -10.52 -25.54 7.11
C MET A 592 -11.09 -26.21 8.37
N ASN A 593 -12.41 -26.32 8.48
CA ASN A 593 -13.05 -27.02 9.60
C ASN A 593 -12.81 -28.55 9.53
N MET A 594 -12.82 -29.11 8.31
CA MET A 594 -12.59 -30.52 8.07
C MET A 594 -11.16 -30.91 8.47
N ILE A 595 -10.18 -30.13 8.04
CA ILE A 595 -8.77 -30.37 8.36
C ILE A 595 -8.52 -30.18 9.86
N SER A 596 -9.07 -29.15 10.50
CA SER A 596 -8.93 -28.97 11.96
C SER A 596 -9.43 -30.19 12.73
N LYS A 597 -10.61 -30.71 12.39
CA LYS A 597 -11.17 -31.91 13.02
C LYS A 597 -10.29 -33.15 12.81
N GLY A 598 -9.79 -33.34 11.58
CA GLY A 598 -8.84 -34.41 11.28
C GLY A 598 -7.56 -34.28 12.11
N THR A 599 -7.01 -33.07 12.20
CA THR A 599 -5.81 -32.78 12.98
C THR A 599 -6.02 -33.04 14.47
N GLU A 600 -7.15 -32.65 15.07
CA GLU A 600 -7.43 -32.95 16.48
C GLU A 600 -7.43 -34.46 16.77
N LYS A 601 -8.09 -35.25 15.90
CA LYS A 601 -8.11 -36.70 16.05
C LYS A 601 -6.73 -37.34 15.86
N ALA A 602 -5.97 -36.84 14.88
CA ALA A 602 -4.60 -37.27 14.62
C ALA A 602 -3.65 -36.94 15.78
N LEU A 603 -3.79 -35.76 16.39
CA LEU A 603 -3.02 -35.36 17.56
C LEU A 603 -3.39 -36.17 18.80
N ALA A 604 -4.67 -36.49 19.01
CA ALA A 604 -5.10 -37.38 20.08
C ALA A 604 -4.46 -38.78 19.92
N ARG A 605 -4.43 -39.32 18.70
CA ARG A 605 -3.73 -40.58 18.40
C ARG A 605 -2.23 -40.48 18.66
N LEU A 606 -1.62 -39.35 18.32
CA LEU A 606 -0.19 -39.11 18.58
C LEU A 606 0.13 -39.01 20.08
N GLN A 607 -0.79 -38.46 20.90
CA GLN A 607 -0.65 -38.44 22.36
C GLN A 607 -0.76 -39.83 23.00
N GLU A 608 -1.51 -40.76 22.40
CA GLU A 608 -1.53 -42.16 22.86
C GLU A 608 -0.18 -42.85 22.64
N GLU A 609 0.48 -42.58 21.51
CA GLU A 609 1.82 -43.12 21.21
C GLU A 609 2.93 -42.41 22.01
N PHE A 610 2.79 -41.11 22.26
CA PHE A 610 3.73 -40.30 23.03
C PHE A 610 3.01 -39.56 24.17
N PRO A 611 2.83 -40.19 25.35
CA PRO A 611 2.07 -39.62 26.47
C PRO A 611 2.62 -38.29 27.00
N ASP A 612 3.93 -38.06 26.88
CA ASP A 612 4.59 -36.82 27.27
C ASP A 612 4.34 -35.64 26.31
N LEU A 613 3.65 -35.89 25.19
CA LEU A 613 3.35 -34.87 24.19
C LEU A 613 2.19 -33.99 24.66
N HIS A 614 2.49 -32.70 24.80
CA HIS A 614 1.51 -31.68 25.14
C HIS A 614 1.09 -30.89 23.89
N ILE A 615 -0.20 -30.92 23.55
CA ILE A 615 -0.75 -30.08 22.47
C ILE A 615 -0.86 -28.64 22.99
N VAL A 616 -0.05 -27.74 22.44
CA VAL A 616 -0.08 -26.32 22.83
C VAL A 616 -1.20 -25.58 22.10
N ALA A 617 -1.32 -25.80 20.78
CA ALA A 617 -2.42 -25.26 20.00
C ALA A 617 -2.64 -26.07 18.72
N VAL A 618 -3.89 -26.24 18.30
CA VAL A 618 -4.26 -26.85 17.01
C VAL A 618 -3.79 -26.03 15.80
N SER A 619 -3.54 -24.73 15.99
CA SER A 619 -2.98 -23.83 14.99
C SER A 619 -1.80 -23.05 15.57
N GLY A 620 -0.59 -23.55 15.38
CA GLY A 620 0.68 -22.92 15.75
C GLY A 620 1.24 -21.98 14.69
N ASN A 621 0.37 -21.37 13.87
CA ASN A 621 0.74 -20.51 12.73
C ASN A 621 1.59 -21.16 11.62
N TYR A 622 1.77 -22.48 11.64
CA TYR A 622 2.51 -23.24 10.63
C TYR A 622 1.61 -23.82 9.51
N CYS A 623 0.35 -23.35 9.43
CA CYS A 623 -0.57 -23.76 8.36
C CYS A 623 -0.11 -23.24 6.98
N THR A 624 0.03 -21.93 6.72
CA THR A 624 -0.28 -20.74 7.55
C THR A 624 -1.55 -20.06 7.04
N ASP A 625 -2.51 -19.77 7.93
CA ASP A 625 -3.84 -19.28 7.53
C ASP A 625 -3.97 -17.76 7.71
N LYS A 626 -4.37 -17.03 6.66
CA LYS A 626 -4.67 -15.58 6.71
C LYS A 626 -3.49 -14.67 7.15
N LYS A 627 -2.26 -15.16 7.02
CA LYS A 627 -1.03 -14.40 7.28
C LYS A 627 -0.05 -14.63 6.13
N PRO A 628 0.75 -13.62 5.73
CA PRO A 628 1.79 -13.82 4.74
C PRO A 628 2.84 -14.78 5.31
N ALA A 629 3.17 -15.83 4.56
CA ALA A 629 4.11 -16.85 4.99
C ALA A 629 4.79 -17.53 3.81
N ALA A 630 6.13 -17.57 3.83
CA ALA A 630 6.93 -18.20 2.77
C ALA A 630 6.58 -19.68 2.57
N ILE A 631 6.17 -20.40 3.62
CA ILE A 631 5.79 -21.81 3.50
C ILE A 631 4.59 -22.01 2.57
N ASN A 632 3.63 -21.08 2.52
CA ASN A 632 2.51 -21.18 1.58
C ASN A 632 2.96 -20.90 0.14
N TRP A 633 3.96 -20.02 -0.04
CA TRP A 633 4.55 -19.73 -1.34
C TRP A 633 5.33 -20.93 -1.88
N ILE A 634 6.15 -21.56 -1.05
CA ILE A 634 7.09 -22.63 -1.43
C ILE A 634 6.38 -23.98 -1.53
N GLU A 635 5.62 -24.37 -0.50
CA GLU A 635 5.01 -25.70 -0.39
C GLU A 635 3.57 -25.75 -0.93
N GLY A 636 3.01 -24.59 -1.30
CA GLY A 636 1.60 -24.45 -1.65
C GLY A 636 0.64 -24.57 -0.46
N ARG A 637 -0.62 -24.16 -0.68
CA ARG A 637 -1.73 -24.34 0.27
C ARG A 637 -3.09 -24.18 -0.41
N GLY A 638 -4.01 -25.13 -0.24
CA GLY A 638 -5.23 -25.13 -1.03
C GLY A 638 -4.92 -25.60 -2.45
N LYS A 639 -5.21 -24.78 -3.46
CA LYS A 639 -4.99 -25.11 -4.88
C LYS A 639 -3.78 -24.36 -5.41
N SER A 640 -2.80 -25.09 -5.94
CA SER A 640 -1.70 -24.52 -6.72
C SER A 640 -2.06 -24.55 -8.19
N VAL A 641 -2.08 -23.40 -8.85
CA VAL A 641 -2.58 -23.24 -10.22
C VAL A 641 -1.57 -22.49 -11.06
N VAL A 642 -1.40 -22.90 -12.31
CA VAL A 642 -0.72 -22.13 -13.35
C VAL A 642 -1.68 -21.88 -14.51
N CYS A 643 -1.60 -20.70 -15.10
CA CYS A 643 -2.35 -20.31 -16.29
C CYS A 643 -1.44 -19.59 -17.27
N GLU A 644 -1.62 -19.82 -18.57
CA GLU A 644 -0.83 -19.20 -19.63
C GLU A 644 -1.68 -18.83 -20.84
N ALA A 645 -1.22 -17.84 -21.60
CA ALA A 645 -1.78 -17.43 -22.88
C ALA A 645 -0.71 -16.79 -23.76
N VAL A 646 -0.96 -16.79 -25.08
CA VAL A 646 -0.20 -16.02 -26.06
C VAL A 646 -1.10 -14.95 -26.65
N ILE A 647 -0.67 -13.69 -26.58
CA ILE A 647 -1.42 -12.54 -27.08
C ILE A 647 -0.74 -12.03 -28.36
N PRO A 648 -1.41 -12.10 -29.53
CA PRO A 648 -0.82 -11.66 -30.78
C PRO A 648 -0.41 -10.19 -30.76
N ALA A 649 0.68 -9.82 -31.42
CA ALA A 649 1.21 -8.45 -31.47
C ALA A 649 0.14 -7.41 -31.86
N LYS A 650 -0.72 -7.76 -32.84
CA LYS A 650 -1.86 -6.93 -33.25
C LYS A 650 -2.83 -6.66 -32.09
N VAL A 651 -3.13 -7.66 -31.28
CA VAL A 651 -4.03 -7.55 -30.12
C VAL A 651 -3.39 -6.72 -29.02
N VAL A 652 -2.08 -6.89 -28.77
CA VAL A 652 -1.34 -6.04 -27.81
C VAL A 652 -1.44 -4.56 -28.23
N LYS A 653 -1.26 -4.26 -29.51
CA LYS A 653 -1.36 -2.89 -30.04
C LYS A 653 -2.79 -2.35 -30.02
N GLU A 654 -3.76 -3.10 -30.55
CA GLU A 654 -5.13 -2.62 -30.74
C GLU A 654 -5.98 -2.65 -29.47
N VAL A 655 -5.82 -3.68 -28.63
CA VAL A 655 -6.64 -3.84 -27.41
C VAL A 655 -5.89 -3.30 -26.22
N LEU A 656 -4.64 -3.74 -25.99
CA LEU A 656 -3.85 -3.36 -24.83
C LEU A 656 -3.17 -1.99 -24.99
N LYS A 657 -3.17 -1.41 -26.20
CA LYS A 657 -2.65 -0.07 -26.48
C LYS A 657 -1.19 0.08 -26.04
N SER A 658 -0.40 -0.99 -26.20
CA SER A 658 1.02 -1.05 -25.83
C SER A 658 1.79 -1.90 -26.84
N THR A 659 3.05 -2.22 -26.55
CA THR A 659 3.91 -3.15 -27.31
C THR A 659 4.35 -4.30 -26.41
N THR A 660 4.67 -5.45 -27.02
CA THR A 660 5.16 -6.65 -26.29
C THR A 660 6.44 -6.34 -25.52
N GLU A 661 7.38 -5.63 -26.14
CA GLU A 661 8.64 -5.20 -25.52
C GLU A 661 8.39 -4.36 -24.26
N ALA A 662 7.55 -3.32 -24.34
CA ALA A 662 7.25 -2.47 -23.19
C ALA A 662 6.53 -3.23 -22.07
N MET A 663 5.66 -4.19 -22.42
CA MET A 663 4.99 -5.06 -21.44
C MET A 663 6.00 -5.91 -20.66
N ILE A 664 6.95 -6.52 -21.37
CA ILE A 664 8.01 -7.36 -20.79
C ILE A 664 8.93 -6.51 -19.91
N GLU A 665 9.36 -5.35 -20.40
CA GLU A 665 10.22 -4.43 -19.66
C GLU A 665 9.57 -3.99 -18.34
N VAL A 666 8.29 -3.60 -18.37
CA VAL A 666 7.55 -3.24 -17.15
C VAL A 666 7.40 -4.46 -16.24
N ASN A 667 7.12 -5.65 -16.77
CA ASN A 667 7.01 -6.86 -15.94
C ASN A 667 8.30 -7.19 -15.21
N ILE A 668 9.44 -7.16 -15.90
CA ILE A 668 10.75 -7.42 -15.30
C ILE A 668 11.04 -6.36 -14.23
N ASN A 669 10.96 -5.08 -14.56
CA ASN A 669 11.38 -4.02 -13.64
C ASN A 669 10.41 -3.79 -12.49
N LYS A 670 9.11 -4.05 -12.66
CA LYS A 670 8.09 -3.89 -11.62
C LYS A 670 7.85 -5.18 -10.84
N ASN A 671 7.34 -6.22 -11.51
CA ASN A 671 6.82 -7.41 -10.84
C ASN A 671 7.95 -8.31 -10.33
N LEU A 672 9.12 -8.29 -10.97
CA LEU A 672 10.28 -9.05 -10.52
C LEU A 672 11.24 -8.17 -9.70
N VAL A 673 11.95 -7.25 -10.35
CA VAL A 673 12.99 -6.43 -9.70
C VAL A 673 12.39 -5.53 -8.63
N GLY A 674 11.32 -4.79 -8.93
CA GLY A 674 10.65 -3.92 -7.95
C GLY A 674 10.16 -4.67 -6.71
N SER A 675 9.49 -5.82 -6.90
CA SER A 675 9.07 -6.68 -5.79
C SER A 675 10.26 -7.26 -5.00
N ALA A 676 11.35 -7.62 -5.68
CA ALA A 676 12.58 -8.08 -5.03
C ALA A 676 13.21 -6.97 -4.16
N MET A 677 13.31 -5.74 -4.69
CA MET A 677 13.80 -4.57 -3.94
C MET A 677 12.93 -4.24 -2.74
N ALA A 678 11.62 -4.50 -2.82
CA ALA A 678 10.68 -4.31 -1.73
C ALA A 678 10.69 -5.45 -0.68
N GLY A 679 11.49 -6.51 -0.86
CA GLY A 679 11.51 -7.67 0.03
C GLY A 679 10.21 -8.47 0.02
N SER A 680 9.47 -8.45 -1.09
CA SER A 680 8.19 -9.15 -1.24
C SER A 680 8.40 -10.66 -1.32
N ILE A 681 7.54 -11.44 -0.64
CA ILE A 681 7.47 -12.90 -0.75
C ILE A 681 6.09 -13.28 -1.29
N GLY A 682 6.06 -13.85 -2.50
CA GLY A 682 4.83 -14.25 -3.18
C GLY A 682 4.06 -13.12 -3.88
N GLY A 683 4.47 -11.87 -3.71
CA GLY A 683 3.89 -10.70 -4.38
C GLY A 683 4.64 -10.26 -5.63
N TYR A 684 4.93 -11.18 -6.55
CA TYR A 684 5.62 -10.90 -7.82
C TYR A 684 4.63 -10.65 -8.97
N ASN A 685 3.65 -9.78 -8.73
CA ASN A 685 2.52 -9.51 -9.61
C ASN A 685 2.10 -8.03 -9.51
N ALA A 686 1.17 -7.60 -10.37
CA ALA A 686 0.67 -6.24 -10.37
C ALA A 686 -0.48 -6.01 -9.38
N HIS A 687 -1.56 -6.80 -9.47
CA HIS A 687 -2.77 -6.62 -8.67
C HIS A 687 -3.61 -7.90 -8.53
N ALA A 688 -2.98 -9.09 -8.41
CA ALA A 688 -3.71 -10.35 -8.25
C ALA A 688 -4.74 -10.30 -7.10
N ALA A 689 -4.41 -9.61 -6.00
CA ALA A 689 -5.28 -9.41 -4.85
C ALA A 689 -6.61 -8.70 -5.18
N ASN A 690 -6.64 -7.76 -6.12
CA ASN A 690 -7.86 -7.06 -6.52
C ASN A 690 -8.85 -8.04 -7.16
N ILE A 691 -8.36 -8.88 -8.07
CA ILE A 691 -9.17 -9.86 -8.80
C ILE A 691 -9.64 -10.97 -7.85
N VAL A 692 -8.73 -11.52 -7.05
CA VAL A 692 -9.04 -12.55 -6.05
C VAL A 692 -10.14 -12.05 -5.11
N THR A 693 -9.97 -10.87 -4.53
CA THR A 693 -10.94 -10.29 -3.59
C THR A 693 -12.31 -10.10 -4.23
N ALA A 694 -12.36 -9.55 -5.45
CA ALA A 694 -13.63 -9.28 -6.13
C ALA A 694 -14.42 -10.57 -6.42
N ILE A 695 -13.74 -11.62 -6.88
CA ILE A 695 -14.36 -12.93 -7.10
C ILE A 695 -14.75 -13.59 -5.77
N TYR A 696 -13.90 -13.47 -4.75
CA TYR A 696 -14.11 -14.08 -3.44
C TYR A 696 -15.37 -13.56 -2.76
N ILE A 697 -15.56 -12.24 -2.76
CA ILE A 697 -16.77 -11.61 -2.20
C ILE A 697 -18.01 -12.03 -2.99
N ALA A 698 -17.94 -12.01 -4.33
CA ALA A 698 -19.07 -12.40 -5.19
C ALA A 698 -19.47 -13.88 -4.98
N CYS A 699 -18.49 -14.76 -4.84
CA CYS A 699 -18.69 -16.21 -4.78
C CYS A 699 -18.77 -16.77 -3.35
N GLY A 700 -18.89 -15.93 -2.32
CA GLY A 700 -19.05 -16.37 -0.93
C GLY A 700 -17.86 -17.08 -0.31
N GLN A 701 -16.65 -16.74 -0.78
CA GLN A 701 -15.39 -17.23 -0.22
C GLN A 701 -15.00 -16.43 1.03
N ASP A 702 -13.99 -16.90 1.75
CA ASP A 702 -13.42 -16.17 2.88
C ASP A 702 -12.46 -15.08 2.37
N ALA A 703 -12.92 -13.84 2.31
CA ALA A 703 -12.14 -12.72 1.78
C ALA A 703 -10.85 -12.45 2.59
N ALA A 704 -10.76 -12.88 3.85
CA ALA A 704 -9.52 -12.73 4.62
C ALA A 704 -8.40 -13.66 4.12
N GLN A 705 -8.74 -14.74 3.41
CA GLN A 705 -7.77 -15.63 2.76
C GLN A 705 -7.13 -15.02 1.51
N ASN A 706 -7.58 -13.85 1.05
CA ASN A 706 -6.90 -13.05 0.03
C ASN A 706 -5.41 -12.87 0.35
N VAL A 707 -5.03 -12.77 1.62
CA VAL A 707 -3.64 -12.60 2.08
C VAL A 707 -2.69 -13.63 1.44
N SER A 708 -3.08 -14.90 1.41
CA SER A 708 -2.28 -15.99 0.84
C SER A 708 -2.79 -16.44 -0.53
N SER A 709 -4.08 -16.28 -0.81
CA SER A 709 -4.66 -16.63 -2.11
C SER A 709 -4.26 -15.68 -3.23
N SER A 710 -3.75 -14.49 -2.91
CA SER A 710 -3.20 -13.53 -3.88
C SER A 710 -1.71 -13.73 -4.18
N ASN A 711 -1.05 -14.72 -3.56
CA ASN A 711 0.30 -15.10 -3.94
C ASN A 711 0.32 -15.45 -5.44
N CYS A 712 1.10 -14.70 -6.20
CA CYS A 712 1.18 -14.83 -7.65
C CYS A 712 2.53 -14.34 -8.15
N ILE A 713 3.12 -15.10 -9.08
CA ILE A 713 4.19 -14.62 -9.95
C ILE A 713 3.66 -14.49 -11.37
N THR A 714 3.85 -13.32 -11.95
CA THR A 714 3.49 -13.00 -13.33
C THR A 714 4.76 -12.94 -14.18
N LEU A 715 4.83 -13.77 -15.22
CA LEU A 715 5.95 -13.82 -16.16
C LEU A 715 5.47 -13.43 -17.56
N MET A 716 6.33 -12.72 -18.29
CA MET A 716 6.06 -12.25 -19.63
C MET A 716 7.31 -12.38 -20.49
N GLU A 717 7.14 -12.92 -21.69
CA GLU A 717 8.23 -13.18 -22.63
C GLU A 717 7.76 -12.92 -24.07
N SER A 718 8.70 -12.66 -24.97
CA SER A 718 8.42 -12.58 -26.40
C SER A 718 8.32 -13.98 -26.99
N THR A 719 7.41 -14.17 -27.94
CA THR A 719 7.20 -15.47 -28.60
C THR A 719 6.74 -15.31 -30.05
N GLY A 720 6.56 -16.44 -30.74
CA GLY A 720 6.20 -16.50 -32.15
C GLY A 720 7.39 -16.32 -33.08
N ASN A 721 7.15 -16.48 -34.39
CA ASN A 721 8.22 -16.47 -35.40
C ASN A 721 8.97 -15.12 -35.48
N THR A 722 8.29 -14.02 -35.14
CA THR A 722 8.85 -12.67 -35.18
C THR A 722 9.27 -12.15 -33.80
N ASN A 723 9.06 -12.91 -32.71
CA ASN A 723 9.21 -12.46 -31.32
C ASN A 723 8.39 -11.20 -30.97
N GLU A 724 7.28 -10.97 -31.69
CA GLU A 724 6.39 -9.83 -31.45
C GLU A 724 5.15 -10.20 -30.63
N ASP A 725 4.82 -11.49 -30.52
CA ASP A 725 3.70 -11.95 -29.70
C ASP A 725 4.11 -12.01 -28.23
N LEU A 726 3.15 -11.75 -27.33
CA LEU A 726 3.38 -11.73 -25.90
C LEU A 726 2.96 -13.08 -25.30
N TYR A 727 3.91 -13.87 -24.82
CA TYR A 727 3.64 -14.95 -23.88
C TYR A 727 3.44 -14.36 -22.49
N ILE A 728 2.41 -14.81 -21.78
CA ILE A 728 2.18 -14.47 -20.39
C ILE A 728 1.82 -15.74 -19.60
N SER A 729 2.32 -15.83 -18.37
CA SER A 729 1.84 -16.80 -17.39
C SER A 729 1.62 -16.17 -16.01
N CYS A 730 0.70 -16.77 -15.26
CA CYS A 730 0.46 -16.48 -13.85
C CYS A 730 0.49 -17.80 -13.07
N THR A 731 1.32 -17.86 -12.03
CA THR A 731 1.40 -19.02 -11.13
C THR A 731 1.00 -18.62 -9.73
N MET A 732 -0.05 -19.27 -9.21
CA MET A 732 -0.66 -19.00 -7.92
C MET A 732 -0.61 -20.26 -7.04
N PRO A 733 0.40 -20.42 -6.17
CA PRO A 733 0.65 -21.68 -5.48
C PRO A 733 -0.31 -21.93 -4.29
N SER A 734 -1.07 -20.93 -3.85
CA SER A 734 -1.82 -21.02 -2.60
C SER A 734 -3.25 -20.47 -2.62
N ILE A 735 -4.05 -20.79 -3.66
CA ILE A 735 -5.45 -20.36 -3.76
C ILE A 735 -6.33 -21.19 -2.81
N GLU A 736 -6.91 -20.56 -1.80
CA GLU A 736 -7.76 -21.20 -0.80
C GLU A 736 -9.23 -21.00 -1.14
N ILE A 737 -9.85 -22.01 -1.74
CA ILE A 737 -11.17 -21.84 -2.36
C ILE A 737 -12.04 -23.08 -2.26
N GLY A 738 -13.35 -22.87 -2.19
CA GLY A 738 -14.34 -23.94 -2.16
C GLY A 738 -15.69 -23.51 -2.74
N THR A 739 -16.52 -24.48 -3.08
CA THR A 739 -17.86 -24.26 -3.63
C THR A 739 -18.95 -24.79 -2.71
N VAL A 740 -18.57 -25.34 -1.54
CA VAL A 740 -19.44 -25.82 -0.47
C VAL A 740 -18.96 -25.28 0.89
N GLY A 741 -19.91 -24.83 1.72
CA GLY A 741 -19.68 -24.38 3.09
C GLY A 741 -19.34 -22.89 3.20
N GLY A 742 -19.41 -22.37 4.43
CA GLY A 742 -19.23 -20.94 4.69
C GLY A 742 -20.24 -20.07 3.92
N GLY A 743 -19.76 -18.98 3.33
CA GLY A 743 -20.59 -18.04 2.57
C GLY A 743 -21.21 -18.62 1.29
N THR A 744 -20.73 -19.76 0.77
CA THR A 744 -21.31 -20.40 -0.42
C THR A 744 -22.67 -21.04 -0.15
N ASN A 745 -23.11 -21.10 1.11
CA ASN A 745 -24.46 -21.51 1.48
C ASN A 745 -25.50 -20.40 1.24
N LEU A 746 -25.08 -19.15 1.05
CA LEU A 746 -25.98 -18.01 0.86
C LEU A 746 -26.43 -17.92 -0.61
N LEU A 747 -27.74 -17.76 -0.83
CA LEU A 747 -28.35 -17.79 -2.17
C LEU A 747 -27.75 -16.77 -3.16
N PRO A 748 -27.45 -15.50 -2.79
CA PRO A 748 -26.86 -14.55 -3.74
C PRO A 748 -25.46 -15.00 -4.23
N GLN A 749 -24.65 -15.53 -3.33
CA GLN A 749 -23.31 -16.06 -3.64
C GLN A 749 -23.39 -17.35 -4.46
N GLN A 750 -24.42 -18.18 -4.23
CA GLN A 750 -24.70 -19.35 -5.07
C GLN A 750 -25.05 -18.96 -6.50
N ALA A 751 -25.80 -17.88 -6.71
CA ALA A 751 -26.09 -17.39 -8.06
C ALA A 751 -24.80 -17.03 -8.83
N CYS A 752 -23.83 -16.40 -8.16
CA CYS A 752 -22.53 -16.10 -8.75
C CYS A 752 -21.73 -17.37 -9.08
N LEU A 753 -21.75 -18.39 -8.21
CA LEU A 753 -21.13 -19.70 -8.49
C LEU A 753 -21.84 -20.45 -9.64
N GLN A 754 -23.16 -20.29 -9.77
CA GLN A 754 -23.95 -20.88 -10.87
C GLN A 754 -23.62 -20.24 -12.22
N MET A 755 -23.35 -18.92 -12.28
CA MET A 755 -22.86 -18.26 -13.50
C MET A 755 -21.59 -18.92 -14.06
N LEU A 756 -20.76 -19.47 -13.16
CA LEU A 756 -19.52 -20.16 -13.50
C LEU A 756 -19.69 -21.68 -13.69
N GLY A 757 -20.88 -22.22 -13.41
CA GLY A 757 -21.17 -23.66 -13.50
C GLY A 757 -20.47 -24.52 -12.44
N VAL A 758 -20.12 -23.94 -11.28
CA VAL A 758 -19.33 -24.63 -10.23
C VAL A 758 -20.00 -24.63 -8.86
N GLN A 759 -21.29 -24.31 -8.77
CA GLN A 759 -21.98 -24.28 -7.47
C GLN A 759 -22.11 -25.69 -6.87
N GLY A 760 -21.88 -25.80 -5.55
CA GLY A 760 -22.10 -27.05 -4.81
C GLY A 760 -20.98 -28.08 -4.98
N ALA A 761 -21.22 -29.28 -4.45
CA ALA A 761 -20.30 -30.42 -4.58
C ALA A 761 -20.45 -31.07 -5.95
N SER A 762 -19.34 -31.48 -6.56
CA SER A 762 -19.38 -32.32 -7.75
C SER A 762 -19.75 -33.76 -7.36
N ALA A 763 -20.83 -34.29 -7.93
CA ALA A 763 -21.32 -35.63 -7.64
C ALA A 763 -20.38 -36.71 -8.21
N ASP A 764 -19.91 -36.52 -9.44
CA ASP A 764 -19.13 -37.53 -10.17
C ASP A 764 -17.64 -37.49 -9.79
N ASN A 765 -17.10 -36.31 -9.49
CA ASN A 765 -15.67 -36.13 -9.20
C ASN A 765 -15.46 -35.11 -8.08
N PRO A 766 -15.51 -35.54 -6.80
CA PRO A 766 -15.36 -34.66 -5.65
C PRO A 766 -14.12 -33.74 -5.74
N GLY A 767 -14.35 -32.44 -5.57
CA GLY A 767 -13.33 -31.40 -5.68
C GLY A 767 -13.22 -30.76 -7.06
N GLU A 768 -13.90 -31.26 -8.10
CA GLU A 768 -13.77 -30.71 -9.45
C GLU A 768 -14.35 -29.29 -9.55
N ASN A 769 -15.46 -29.00 -8.87
CA ASN A 769 -16.04 -27.65 -8.89
C ASN A 769 -15.08 -26.64 -8.26
N ALA A 770 -14.48 -27.01 -7.11
CA ALA A 770 -13.50 -26.16 -6.46
C ALA A 770 -12.18 -26.02 -7.25
N ARG A 771 -11.76 -27.06 -7.98
CA ARG A 771 -10.61 -26.97 -8.91
C ARG A 771 -10.91 -26.07 -10.11
N GLN A 772 -12.09 -26.22 -10.72
CA GLN A 772 -12.52 -25.39 -11.85
C GLN A 772 -12.62 -23.91 -11.44
N LEU A 773 -13.14 -23.62 -10.24
CA LEU A 773 -13.17 -22.24 -9.72
C LEU A 773 -11.76 -21.68 -9.51
N ALA A 774 -10.80 -22.47 -9.01
CA ALA A 774 -9.41 -22.04 -8.86
C ALA A 774 -8.75 -21.71 -10.22
N ARG A 775 -9.01 -22.52 -11.26
CA ARG A 775 -8.59 -22.24 -12.65
C ARG A 775 -9.15 -20.91 -13.15
N ILE A 776 -10.45 -20.67 -12.93
CA ILE A 776 -11.13 -19.42 -13.32
C ILE A 776 -10.50 -18.22 -12.61
N VAL A 777 -10.23 -18.32 -11.30
CA VAL A 777 -9.56 -17.26 -10.54
C VAL A 777 -8.18 -16.95 -11.14
N CYS A 778 -7.33 -17.95 -11.36
CA CYS A 778 -5.98 -17.74 -11.89
C CYS A 778 -6.00 -17.12 -13.31
N ALA A 779 -6.90 -17.57 -14.18
CA ALA A 779 -7.06 -17.02 -15.51
C ALA A 779 -7.63 -15.59 -15.51
N THR A 780 -8.54 -15.28 -14.58
CA THR A 780 -9.06 -13.91 -14.42
C THR A 780 -7.99 -12.98 -13.85
N VAL A 781 -7.14 -13.48 -12.93
CA VAL A 781 -5.96 -12.74 -12.46
C VAL A 781 -5.06 -12.39 -13.65
N MET A 782 -4.73 -13.36 -14.51
CA MET A 782 -3.93 -13.12 -15.71
C MET A 782 -4.57 -12.09 -16.66
N ALA A 783 -5.90 -12.10 -16.82
CA ALA A 783 -6.62 -11.07 -17.57
C ALA A 783 -6.45 -9.67 -16.94
N GLY A 784 -6.60 -9.58 -15.62
CA GLY A 784 -6.34 -8.36 -14.88
C GLY A 784 -4.90 -7.87 -15.06
N GLU A 785 -3.91 -8.76 -14.91
CA GLU A 785 -2.48 -8.47 -15.03
C GLU A 785 -2.17 -7.88 -16.42
N LEU A 786 -2.63 -8.52 -17.50
CA LEU A 786 -2.46 -8.03 -18.87
C LEU A 786 -2.93 -6.59 -19.05
N SER A 787 -4.15 -6.28 -18.59
CA SER A 787 -4.74 -4.96 -18.79
C SER A 787 -4.05 -3.88 -17.96
N LEU A 788 -3.74 -4.18 -16.69
CA LEU A 788 -3.08 -3.20 -15.80
C LEU A 788 -1.63 -2.94 -16.23
N MET A 789 -0.87 -3.99 -16.54
CA MET A 789 0.52 -3.85 -17.01
C MET A 789 0.58 -3.05 -18.32
N ALA A 790 -0.40 -3.24 -19.21
CA ALA A 790 -0.49 -2.43 -20.43
C ALA A 790 -0.83 -0.96 -20.17
N ALA A 791 -1.71 -0.70 -19.20
CA ALA A 791 -2.01 0.67 -18.79
C ALA A 791 -0.80 1.37 -18.16
N LEU A 792 0.06 0.64 -17.44
CA LEU A 792 1.31 1.14 -16.90
C LEU A 792 2.34 1.42 -18.00
N ALA A 793 2.58 0.44 -18.88
CA ALA A 793 3.52 0.57 -20.01
C ALA A 793 3.16 1.75 -20.94
N ALA A 794 1.86 2.03 -21.12
CA ALA A 794 1.39 3.14 -21.96
C ALA A 794 1.19 4.47 -21.19
N GLY A 795 1.40 4.52 -19.88
CA GLY A 795 1.16 5.74 -19.06
C GLY A 795 -0.32 6.15 -18.95
N HIS A 796 -1.25 5.22 -19.06
CA HIS A 796 -2.70 5.46 -19.07
C HIS A 796 -3.38 5.37 -17.69
N LEU A 797 -2.71 4.84 -16.67
CA LEU A 797 -3.31 4.53 -15.37
C LEU A 797 -4.07 5.72 -14.75
N VAL A 798 -3.42 6.88 -14.62
CA VAL A 798 -4.01 8.07 -13.96
C VAL A 798 -5.24 8.57 -14.73
N LYS A 799 -5.19 8.59 -16.06
CA LYS A 799 -6.31 9.06 -16.90
C LYS A 799 -7.54 8.17 -16.73
N SER A 800 -7.36 6.85 -16.72
CA SER A 800 -8.46 5.90 -16.54
C SER A 800 -9.09 6.00 -15.14
N HIS A 801 -8.29 6.10 -14.08
CA HIS A 801 -8.81 6.26 -12.72
C HIS A 801 -9.58 7.58 -12.54
N MET A 802 -9.14 8.68 -13.16
CA MET A 802 -9.88 9.95 -13.10
C MET A 802 -11.24 9.90 -13.80
N ILE A 803 -11.43 9.05 -14.80
CA ILE A 803 -12.70 8.94 -15.54
C ILE A 803 -13.72 8.07 -14.79
N HIS A 804 -13.29 6.96 -14.18
CA HIS A 804 -14.22 5.95 -13.63
C HIS A 804 -14.11 5.69 -12.13
N ASN A 805 -13.05 6.15 -11.45
CA ASN A 805 -12.82 5.92 -10.02
C ASN A 805 -12.86 7.22 -9.18
N ARG A 806 -13.42 8.30 -9.74
CA ARG A 806 -13.72 9.54 -9.02
C ARG A 806 -15.16 9.94 -9.29
N SER A 807 -15.94 10.24 -8.25
CA SER A 807 -17.33 10.68 -8.43
C SER A 807 -17.35 12.02 -9.18
N LYS A 808 -18.12 12.08 -10.28
CA LYS A 808 -18.56 13.36 -10.87
C LYS A 808 -19.76 13.95 -10.13
N ILE A 809 -20.34 13.18 -9.21
CA ILE A 809 -21.46 13.55 -8.37
C ILE A 809 -20.90 14.21 -7.12
N ASN A 810 -21.26 15.47 -6.91
CA ASN A 810 -20.99 16.18 -5.66
C ASN A 810 -21.86 15.58 -4.57
N LEU A 811 -21.26 14.84 -3.63
CA LEU A 811 -21.99 14.17 -2.55
C LEU A 811 -22.69 15.16 -1.61
N GLN A 812 -22.31 16.45 -1.64
CA GLN A 812 -22.96 17.52 -0.89
C GLN A 812 -24.30 17.97 -1.49
N ASP A 813 -24.55 17.71 -2.78
CA ASP A 813 -25.77 18.12 -3.49
C ASP A 813 -26.87 17.04 -3.51
N LEU A 814 -26.57 15.84 -2.98
CA LEU A 814 -27.58 14.81 -2.74
C LEU A 814 -28.41 15.21 -1.51
N GLN A 815 -29.56 15.84 -1.75
CA GLN A 815 -30.57 16.15 -0.72
C GLN A 815 -30.87 14.90 0.12
N GLY A 816 -30.37 14.91 1.36
CA GLY A 816 -30.45 13.79 2.29
C GLY A 816 -29.41 13.87 3.42
N THR A 817 -28.31 14.61 3.24
CA THR A 817 -27.44 15.00 4.35
C THR A 817 -28.11 16.11 5.16
N CYS A 818 -28.52 15.79 6.38
CA CYS A 818 -29.04 16.73 7.37
C CYS A 818 -28.03 17.84 7.66
N THR A 819 -28.08 18.93 6.90
CA THR A 819 -27.55 20.21 7.35
C THR A 819 -28.55 20.81 8.33
N LYS A 820 -28.15 20.87 9.60
CA LYS A 820 -28.82 21.70 10.62
C LYS A 820 -28.98 23.10 10.04
N LYS A 821 -30.21 23.51 9.74
CA LYS A 821 -30.54 24.94 9.67
C LYS A 821 -30.55 25.45 11.10
N GLY A 822 -29.56 26.26 11.46
CA GLY A 822 -29.55 27.01 12.70
C GLY A 822 -30.71 28.02 12.70
N VAL A 823 -31.44 28.04 13.81
CA VAL A 823 -32.10 29.25 14.32
C VAL A 823 -31.14 29.85 15.33
#